data_AF-A0AAI8YRW9-F1
#
_entry.id   AF-A0AAI8YRW9-F1
#
_cell.length_a   1.000
_cell.length_b   1.000
_cell.length_c   1.000
_cell.angle_alpha   90.00
_cell.angle_beta   90.00
_cell.angle_gamma   90.00
#
_symmetry.space_group_name_H-M   'P 1'
#
loop_
_entity.id
_entity.type
_entity.pdbx_description
1 polymer ?
#
loop_
_entity_poly.entity_id
_entity_poly.type
_entity_poly.pdbx_seq_one_letter_code
_entity_poly.pdbx_strand_id
1 'polypeptide(L)'
;MTDVAHHSTPSKSILVAPHKNGQSLSVNTVPSVTQAGSYEFDRIIRAGELLKRRRKTKSWKPIYIVLRPNLLSIYKDKQESKLRHQINLSELTAVARQKDSKRREKHVFALFSPSRNYHLEAHSDKEAQEWVECIRREAGMDEHEEEFELASPGGAYTPYSGFERSIDANISPSADERAAGYSSSDADAFFPSQSLPKTRDRRSTNMSANRRTSQLEYSGADHGSYSDFSDCFPARMSALSLAHTDGRPSTSSTQTPQVGSLPASSIYGQTPIRPSIGIRNPSQMSGLALGADGKQSSVASDERIVCHGWIYLLKSTSGVRQWKKVWMVLRPKQLAIYKNDEEYTAQIIMPFASIIDVVEVDPISKSKVSCMQIISEERNYRFCATDEESLTKWLGAFKSLLCRTGRPERYESYCSVLEPPSKQNPLNVGLCGAGIGGLAAAIAIARAGCNVTVLEAAAELGEIGAGIQMTPNVSRLLIKWGVADIIGDDLVQCKYINMRRKDGEVVQRTELHPKVVREFGFPWWMVHRHHLHTGLAEGARRHGVKIITDARVTNINDATTPVQVQTYKGDTYTFDLLIGSDGLKSVARKHLFPEVVPRAPTNNAAYRAVLPYEYVYSHAPLARDFGNDIDVWAYEKGYVIMYPISAGKDWNAVMSHYRDVPVTDVEDNCSMEEMVEYFKDIDPRLLQILRLVKESKRWPLLVTGPLESWSNAQRNVVLMGDAAHSMVNHLAQGAATSMEDGAFLGRVLGEVVHNVLTLPEAMDLYEKTRMPRAWAKQQASFIMGGIYMAEEDARGNARDASSRASVRQTTAMEEVRNLDSKRAITGPDANSKSWNLWGAPETVQSIFSYDAEGDADFAVIRYLQETRPWDRVTGVSSGLERKWTGWYLPEEEVGRIARSRGVKL
;
A
#
# COMPACT_ATOMS: atom_id res chain seq x y z
N MET A 1 92.21 17.53 -23.41
CA MET A 1 93.06 18.29 -22.47
C MET A 1 92.21 18.59 -21.25
N THR A 2 92.76 18.38 -20.04
CA THR A 2 92.36 18.98 -18.74
C THR A 2 90.86 19.21 -18.48
N ASP A 3 90.18 18.40 -17.67
CA ASP A 3 90.28 18.32 -16.19
C ASP A 3 89.78 19.58 -15.46
N VAL A 4 88.72 19.43 -14.66
CA VAL A 4 88.73 19.49 -13.18
C VAL A 4 87.28 19.28 -12.68
N ALA A 5 87.10 18.63 -11.53
CA ALA A 5 85.79 18.30 -10.94
C ALA A 5 85.44 19.19 -9.73
N HIS A 6 84.18 19.15 -9.26
CA HIS A 6 83.85 18.95 -7.84
C HIS A 6 82.34 18.67 -7.61
N HIS A 7 82.00 18.10 -6.44
CA HIS A 7 80.65 17.68 -6.05
C HIS A 7 79.84 18.79 -5.35
N SER A 8 78.49 18.76 -5.47
CA SER A 8 77.59 18.33 -4.36
C SER A 8 76.10 18.43 -4.72
N THR A 9 75.25 17.81 -3.89
CA THR A 9 73.79 17.58 -4.04
C THR A 9 73.00 18.58 -3.14
N PRO A 10 71.62 18.62 -3.06
CA PRO A 10 70.64 17.63 -3.54
C PRO A 10 69.30 18.15 -4.14
N SER A 11 68.54 17.18 -4.68
CA SER A 11 67.06 17.09 -4.73
C SER A 11 66.22 18.20 -5.37
N LYS A 12 65.63 17.89 -6.54
CA LYS A 12 64.17 17.89 -6.80
C LYS A 12 63.83 17.36 -8.20
N SER A 13 62.82 16.48 -8.27
CA SER A 13 62.21 15.97 -9.51
C SER A 13 60.74 15.62 -9.21
N ILE A 14 59.78 15.70 -10.15
CA ILE A 14 59.72 16.36 -11.47
C ILE A 14 58.31 16.97 -11.57
N LEU A 15 58.11 17.97 -12.44
CA LEU A 15 56.83 18.67 -12.62
C LEU A 15 55.98 18.13 -13.79
N VAL A 16 54.72 18.62 -13.84
CA VAL A 16 53.76 18.61 -14.98
C VAL A 16 52.82 17.38 -15.08
N ALA A 17 51.58 17.65 -15.50
CA ALA A 17 50.42 16.75 -15.68
C ALA A 17 49.99 16.76 -17.18
N PRO A 18 48.73 16.51 -17.64
CA PRO A 18 47.54 15.85 -17.06
C PRO A 18 46.90 14.78 -18.02
N HIS A 19 45.62 14.41 -17.78
CA HIS A 19 44.66 13.67 -18.64
C HIS A 19 44.56 12.12 -18.59
N LYS A 20 43.52 11.57 -19.29
CA LYS A 20 42.72 10.37 -18.98
C LYS A 20 43.00 9.12 -19.89
N ASN A 21 42.43 7.95 -19.51
CA ASN A 21 42.05 6.73 -20.30
C ASN A 21 42.81 5.40 -19.95
N GLY A 22 42.14 4.24 -20.11
CA GLY A 22 42.63 2.83 -19.99
C GLY A 22 41.71 1.90 -19.14
N GLN A 23 41.22 0.71 -19.60
CA GLN A 23 40.05 -0.04 -19.01
C GLN A 23 40.23 -1.55 -18.72
N SER A 24 39.33 -2.10 -17.89
CA SER A 24 38.24 -3.00 -18.34
C SER A 24 36.98 -2.91 -17.44
N LEU A 25 35.88 -3.57 -17.82
CA LEU A 25 34.77 -3.90 -16.90
C LEU A 25 35.01 -5.28 -16.27
N SER A 26 35.08 -5.31 -14.94
CA SER A 26 35.02 -6.54 -14.15
C SER A 26 33.95 -6.40 -13.06
N VAL A 27 33.59 -7.53 -12.46
CA VAL A 27 33.09 -7.58 -11.08
C VAL A 27 34.01 -6.72 -10.20
N ASN A 28 33.48 -6.05 -9.17
CA ASN A 28 34.30 -5.25 -8.24
C ASN A 28 35.11 -6.13 -7.26
N THR A 29 35.83 -7.11 -7.77
CA THR A 29 37.17 -7.45 -7.25
C THR A 29 38.06 -6.23 -7.42
N VAL A 30 37.97 -5.31 -6.45
CA VAL A 30 38.86 -4.16 -6.30
C VAL A 30 40.32 -4.63 -6.44
N PRO A 31 41.12 -4.00 -7.33
CA PRO A 31 42.51 -4.39 -7.50
C PRO A 31 43.23 -4.19 -6.16
N SER A 32 43.78 -5.27 -5.60
CA SER A 32 44.24 -5.25 -4.22
C SER A 32 45.30 -4.18 -3.94
N VAL A 33 46.03 -3.72 -4.95
CA VAL A 33 47.13 -2.74 -4.84
C VAL A 33 47.00 -1.63 -5.90
N THR A 34 47.18 -0.38 -5.47
CA THR A 34 47.22 0.84 -6.31
C THR A 34 48.53 0.97 -7.09
N GLN A 35 48.60 1.88 -8.08
CA GLN A 35 49.83 2.19 -8.83
C GLN A 35 51.03 2.63 -7.95
N ALA A 36 50.81 3.01 -6.69
CA ALA A 36 51.85 3.37 -5.73
C ALA A 36 52.31 2.19 -4.86
N GLY A 37 51.91 0.94 -5.16
CA GLY A 37 52.30 -0.24 -4.39
C GLY A 37 51.63 -0.40 -3.02
N SER A 38 50.62 0.43 -2.71
CA SER A 38 49.84 0.39 -1.46
C SER A 38 48.43 -0.14 -1.71
N TYR A 39 47.89 -0.89 -0.75
CA TYR A 39 46.62 -1.62 -0.92
C TYR A 39 45.41 -0.67 -0.98
N GLU A 40 44.37 -1.01 -1.76
CA GLU A 40 43.22 -0.10 -1.95
C GLU A 40 42.43 0.15 -0.65
N PHE A 41 42.31 -0.87 0.21
CA PHE A 41 41.76 -0.72 1.57
C PHE A 41 42.58 0.20 2.49
N ASP A 42 43.84 0.50 2.11
CA ASP A 42 44.77 1.31 2.89
C ASP A 42 44.82 2.78 2.44
N ARG A 43 44.03 3.14 1.41
CA ARG A 43 43.82 4.52 0.96
C ARG A 43 43.34 5.40 2.12
N ILE A 44 44.09 6.46 2.42
CA ILE A 44 43.65 7.48 3.38
C ILE A 44 42.61 8.39 2.71
N ILE A 45 41.42 8.45 3.29
CA ILE A 45 40.33 9.35 2.87
C ILE A 45 40.44 10.70 3.59
N ARG A 46 40.69 10.66 4.91
CA ARG A 46 40.90 11.86 5.75
C ARG A 46 41.87 11.54 6.88
N ALA A 47 42.74 12.47 7.21
CA ALA A 47 43.59 12.39 8.40
C ALA A 47 43.73 13.76 9.08
N GLY A 48 43.90 13.78 10.40
CA GLY A 48 43.99 15.03 11.17
C GLY A 48 44.24 14.84 12.66
N GLU A 49 44.67 15.92 13.32
CA GLU A 49 44.86 15.96 14.77
C GLU A 49 43.53 16.30 15.47
N LEU A 50 43.20 15.57 16.53
CA LEU A 50 41.96 15.73 17.29
C LEU A 50 42.22 15.52 18.78
N LEU A 51 41.34 16.02 19.63
CA LEU A 51 41.33 15.76 21.07
C LEU A 51 40.36 14.61 21.40
N LYS A 52 40.74 13.70 22.29
CA LYS A 52 39.91 12.54 22.70
C LYS A 52 39.70 12.46 24.21
N ARG A 53 38.44 12.30 24.63
CA ARG A 53 38.06 12.21 26.06
C ARG A 53 38.40 10.84 26.66
N ARG A 54 39.13 10.81 27.78
CA ARG A 54 39.46 9.56 28.49
C ARG A 54 38.28 9.04 29.32
N ARG A 55 37.95 7.74 29.21
CA ARG A 55 36.80 7.11 29.90
C ARG A 55 36.85 7.25 31.43
N LYS A 56 37.99 6.94 32.07
CA LYS A 56 38.15 7.00 33.55
C LYS A 56 38.34 8.43 34.05
N THR A 57 39.33 9.15 33.53
CA THR A 57 39.76 10.47 34.06
C THR A 57 38.99 11.66 33.50
N LYS A 58 38.14 11.47 32.47
CA LYS A 58 37.42 12.51 31.71
C LYS A 58 38.28 13.62 31.07
N SER A 59 39.60 13.60 31.28
CA SER A 59 40.56 14.48 30.63
C SER A 59 40.70 14.20 29.13
N TRP A 60 40.80 15.29 28.36
CA TRP A 60 41.06 15.28 26.92
C TRP A 60 42.57 15.14 26.66
N LYS A 61 42.95 14.43 25.58
CA LYS A 61 44.35 14.34 25.11
C LYS A 61 44.41 14.33 23.59
N PRO A 62 45.47 14.88 22.97
CA PRO A 62 45.67 14.77 21.53
C PRO A 62 45.84 13.31 21.08
N ILE A 63 45.39 13.10 19.85
CA ILE A 63 45.50 11.91 19.00
C ILE A 63 45.63 12.38 17.55
N TYR A 64 46.12 11.50 16.69
CA TYR A 64 45.95 11.63 15.24
C TYR A 64 44.93 10.59 14.78
N ILE A 65 43.98 10.97 13.94
CA ILE A 65 42.99 10.05 13.34
C ILE A 65 43.28 9.91 11.85
N VAL A 66 43.12 8.69 11.34
CA VAL A 66 43.20 8.32 9.93
C VAL A 66 41.98 7.49 9.56
N LEU A 67 41.21 7.94 8.58
CA LEU A 67 40.06 7.26 8.00
C LEU A 67 40.46 6.60 6.67
N ARG A 68 40.08 5.33 6.51
CA ARG A 68 40.27 4.46 5.34
C ARG A 68 38.93 3.76 5.04
N PRO A 69 38.68 3.21 3.83
CA PRO A 69 37.34 2.80 3.38
C PRO A 69 36.54 1.86 4.30
N ASN A 70 37.22 1.04 5.12
CA ASN A 70 36.56 0.15 6.09
C ASN A 70 37.01 0.41 7.54
N LEU A 71 37.80 1.47 7.80
CA LEU A 71 38.59 1.56 9.03
C LEU A 71 38.86 2.98 9.52
N LEU A 72 38.59 3.22 10.81
CA LEU A 72 39.04 4.42 11.53
C LEU A 72 40.17 4.06 12.53
N SER A 73 41.39 4.46 12.19
CA SER A 73 42.59 4.27 13.01
C SER A 73 42.91 5.51 13.84
N ILE A 74 43.28 5.29 15.11
CA ILE A 74 43.52 6.35 16.10
C ILE A 74 44.90 6.15 16.73
N TYR A 75 45.83 7.06 16.45
CA TYR A 75 47.24 7.01 16.81
C TYR A 75 47.59 7.91 18.01
N LYS A 76 48.83 7.82 18.48
CA LYS A 76 49.40 8.64 19.55
C LYS A 76 49.69 10.08 19.09
N ASP A 77 50.42 10.21 18.00
CA ASP A 77 50.95 11.45 17.41
C ASP A 77 50.89 11.36 15.87
N LYS A 78 51.11 12.48 15.17
CA LYS A 78 51.02 12.59 13.69
C LYS A 78 52.01 11.70 12.90
N GLN A 79 53.09 11.24 13.52
CA GLN A 79 54.08 10.33 12.90
C GLN A 79 53.61 8.86 12.86
N GLU A 80 52.33 8.57 13.14
CA GLU A 80 51.74 7.22 13.29
C GLU A 80 52.45 6.28 14.29
N SER A 81 53.40 6.81 15.07
CA SER A 81 54.38 6.13 15.95
C SER A 81 53.84 5.08 16.90
N LYS A 82 52.54 5.14 17.25
CA LYS A 82 51.83 4.13 18.03
C LYS A 82 50.33 4.20 17.80
N LEU A 83 49.77 3.19 17.15
CA LEU A 83 48.32 2.95 17.13
C LEU A 83 47.79 2.78 18.57
N ARG A 84 46.68 3.44 18.89
CA ARG A 84 46.00 3.36 20.19
C ARG A 84 44.70 2.56 20.10
N HIS A 85 43.91 2.79 19.06
CA HIS A 85 42.66 2.07 18.76
C HIS A 85 42.45 2.00 17.24
N GLN A 86 41.72 0.98 16.84
CA GLN A 86 41.26 0.70 15.49
C GLN A 86 39.77 0.39 15.61
N ILE A 87 38.95 0.87 14.68
CA ILE A 87 37.48 0.74 14.71
C ILE A 87 37.06 0.38 13.28
N ASN A 88 36.43 -0.77 13.09
CA ASN A 88 35.81 -1.10 11.80
C ASN A 88 34.59 -0.19 11.60
N LEU A 89 34.40 0.35 10.40
CA LEU A 89 33.29 1.26 10.13
C LEU A 89 31.92 0.56 10.26
N SER A 90 31.83 -0.74 9.95
CA SER A 90 30.61 -1.54 10.17
C SER A 90 30.29 -1.84 11.64
N GLU A 91 31.14 -1.46 12.61
CA GLU A 91 30.77 -1.44 14.04
C GLU A 91 30.04 -0.15 14.45
N LEU A 92 30.00 0.87 13.59
CA LEU A 92 29.39 2.17 13.92
C LEU A 92 27.87 2.11 13.75
N THR A 93 27.17 2.51 14.82
CA THR A 93 25.70 2.51 14.90
C THR A 93 25.12 3.92 14.90
N ALA A 94 25.89 4.92 15.37
CA ALA A 94 25.60 6.32 15.10
C ALA A 94 26.88 7.16 15.11
N VAL A 95 26.89 8.25 14.35
CA VAL A 95 27.93 9.29 14.36
C VAL A 95 27.28 10.67 14.36
N ALA A 96 27.54 11.47 15.39
CA ALA A 96 26.82 12.73 15.64
C ALA A 96 27.61 13.75 16.47
N ARG A 97 27.19 15.03 16.39
CA ARG A 97 27.61 16.09 17.34
C ARG A 97 27.12 15.76 18.75
N GLN A 98 27.87 16.10 19.80
CA GLN A 98 27.43 15.85 21.19
C GLN A 98 27.89 16.96 22.14
N LYS A 99 27.03 17.36 23.10
CA LYS A 99 27.31 18.43 24.06
C LYS A 99 28.02 17.84 25.30
N ASP A 100 29.23 18.32 25.66
CA ASP A 100 29.85 17.85 26.90
C ASP A 100 29.28 18.60 28.12
N SER A 101 28.55 17.86 28.95
CA SER A 101 28.17 18.17 30.35
C SER A 101 29.10 19.06 31.18
N LYS A 102 30.43 19.03 30.97
CA LYS A 102 31.42 19.85 31.71
C LYS A 102 32.15 20.90 30.86
N ARG A 103 31.84 20.96 29.56
CA ARG A 103 32.37 21.90 28.58
C ARG A 103 31.27 22.16 27.53
N ARG A 104 30.26 22.96 27.90
CA ARG A 104 29.39 23.60 26.91
C ARG A 104 30.30 24.39 25.94
N GLU A 105 29.97 24.36 24.65
CA GLU A 105 30.69 25.09 23.58
C GLU A 105 32.17 24.72 23.41
N LYS A 106 32.43 23.46 23.09
CA LYS A 106 33.56 23.05 22.23
C LYS A 106 33.07 22.06 21.18
N HIS A 107 33.79 21.93 20.07
CA HIS A 107 33.34 21.28 18.83
C HIS A 107 33.32 19.74 18.90
N VAL A 108 32.60 19.19 19.88
CA VAL A 108 32.59 17.78 20.24
C VAL A 108 31.66 16.95 19.36
N PHE A 109 32.18 15.83 18.85
CA PHE A 109 31.41 14.79 18.18
C PHE A 109 31.71 13.42 18.79
N ALA A 110 30.82 12.46 18.55
CA ALA A 110 30.89 11.13 19.12
C ALA A 110 30.65 10.05 18.05
N LEU A 111 31.37 8.94 18.23
CA LEU A 111 31.21 7.71 17.47
C LEU A 111 30.61 6.68 18.42
N PHE A 112 29.51 6.04 18.01
CA PHE A 112 28.77 5.07 18.82
C PHE A 112 28.89 3.69 18.20
N SER A 113 29.29 2.69 19.01
CA SER A 113 29.18 1.26 18.70
C SER A 113 28.56 0.54 19.90
N PRO A 114 27.97 -0.67 19.74
CA PRO A 114 27.38 -1.41 20.86
C PRO A 114 28.40 -1.66 21.99
N SER A 115 29.63 -1.97 21.58
CA SER A 115 30.79 -2.23 22.44
C SER A 115 31.34 -0.97 23.12
N ARG A 116 31.45 0.18 22.41
CA ARG A 116 32.20 1.34 22.92
C ARG A 116 31.96 2.68 22.21
N ASN A 117 31.33 3.61 22.94
CA ASN A 117 31.27 5.02 22.56
C ASN A 117 32.65 5.72 22.65
N TYR A 118 32.97 6.55 21.67
CA TYR A 118 34.14 7.43 21.61
C TYR A 118 33.71 8.89 21.53
N HIS A 119 34.40 9.80 22.24
CA HIS A 119 34.15 11.25 22.15
C HIS A 119 35.41 11.96 21.68
N LEU A 120 35.24 12.86 20.71
CA LEU A 120 36.27 13.55 19.94
C LEU A 120 35.96 15.06 19.93
N GLU A 121 36.97 15.91 19.92
CA GLU A 121 36.89 17.38 19.94
C GLU A 121 37.83 17.89 18.84
N ALA A 122 37.30 18.65 17.87
CA ALA A 122 38.07 19.24 16.77
C ALA A 122 38.42 20.71 17.02
N HIS A 123 39.25 21.31 16.14
CA HIS A 123 39.73 22.68 16.31
C HIS A 123 38.71 23.74 15.89
N SER A 124 37.77 23.41 15.01
CA SER A 124 36.66 24.30 14.60
C SER A 124 35.35 23.54 14.44
N ASP A 125 34.22 24.25 14.41
CA ASP A 125 32.90 23.62 14.22
C ASP A 125 32.78 22.98 12.83
N LYS A 126 33.22 23.70 11.80
CA LYS A 126 33.28 23.22 10.42
C LYS A 126 34.10 21.93 10.32
N GLU A 127 35.32 21.90 10.85
CA GLU A 127 36.16 20.70 10.83
C GLU A 127 35.46 19.50 11.50
N ALA A 128 34.79 19.72 12.64
CA ALA A 128 34.06 18.67 13.34
C ALA A 128 32.80 18.20 12.60
N GLN A 129 32.16 19.08 11.84
CA GLN A 129 31.02 18.76 10.99
C GLN A 129 31.45 17.92 9.78
N GLU A 130 32.49 18.35 9.07
CA GLU A 130 33.09 17.58 7.96
C GLU A 130 33.61 16.20 8.42
N TRP A 131 34.12 16.07 9.65
CA TRP A 131 34.50 14.78 10.23
C TRP A 131 33.30 13.86 10.49
N VAL A 132 32.13 14.40 10.85
CA VAL A 132 30.90 13.61 11.03
C VAL A 132 30.39 13.12 9.67
N GLU A 133 30.26 14.00 8.68
CA GLU A 133 29.83 13.67 7.32
C GLU A 133 30.77 12.65 6.65
N CYS A 134 32.08 12.90 6.74
CA CYS A 134 33.08 12.03 6.12
C CYS A 134 33.18 10.65 6.80
N ILE A 135 32.74 10.47 8.05
CA ILE A 135 32.70 9.14 8.67
C ILE A 135 31.36 8.44 8.39
N ARG A 136 30.22 9.16 8.34
CA ARG A 136 28.91 8.58 8.01
C ARG A 136 28.88 7.94 6.62
N ARG A 137 29.31 8.68 5.60
CA ARG A 137 29.34 8.23 4.19
C ARG A 137 30.15 6.95 4.00
N GLU A 138 31.35 6.91 4.54
CA GLU A 138 32.27 5.75 4.39
C GLU A 138 31.87 4.57 5.30
N ALA A 139 30.90 4.75 6.19
CA ALA A 139 30.32 3.71 7.04
C ALA A 139 28.93 3.25 6.57
N GLY A 140 28.48 3.67 5.37
CA GLY A 140 27.17 3.29 4.80
C GLY A 140 25.97 3.82 5.60
N MET A 141 26.18 4.75 6.53
CA MET A 141 25.16 5.11 7.52
C MET A 141 24.05 5.96 6.94
N ASP A 142 24.38 6.76 5.92
CA ASP A 142 23.41 7.58 5.21
C ASP A 142 22.55 6.70 4.27
N GLU A 143 23.12 5.62 3.69
CA GLU A 143 22.38 4.60 2.91
C GLU A 143 21.45 3.76 3.79
N HIS A 144 21.89 3.35 4.99
CA HIS A 144 21.05 2.60 5.93
C HIS A 144 19.99 3.45 6.66
N GLU A 145 20.14 4.78 6.73
CA GLU A 145 19.04 5.66 7.16
C GLU A 145 17.93 5.66 6.08
N GLU A 146 18.25 5.76 4.79
CA GLU A 146 17.28 5.63 3.68
C GLU A 146 16.61 4.23 3.63
N GLU A 147 17.37 3.15 3.84
CA GLU A 147 16.86 1.77 3.87
C GLU A 147 15.88 1.52 5.03
N PHE A 148 16.04 2.21 6.17
CA PHE A 148 15.09 2.16 7.29
C PHE A 148 13.88 3.10 7.14
N GLU A 149 14.01 4.20 6.41
CA GLU A 149 12.87 5.06 6.07
C GLU A 149 11.89 4.36 5.12
N LEU A 150 12.41 3.56 4.17
CA LEU A 150 11.61 2.66 3.32
C LEU A 150 10.81 1.60 4.10
N ALA A 151 11.14 1.35 5.38
CA ALA A 151 10.47 0.40 6.26
C ALA A 151 9.50 1.05 7.29
N SER A 152 9.34 2.37 7.29
CA SER A 152 8.63 3.12 8.34
C SER A 152 7.34 3.79 7.86
N PRO A 153 6.13 3.44 8.39
CA PRO A 153 4.87 3.91 7.82
C PRO A 153 4.45 5.34 8.24
N GLY A 154 4.80 6.32 7.41
CA GLY A 154 3.95 7.48 7.08
C GLY A 154 3.94 8.73 7.98
N GLY A 155 3.85 9.91 7.34
CA GLY A 155 3.59 11.19 8.00
C GLY A 155 4.08 12.41 7.21
N ALA A 156 3.20 13.04 6.42
CA ALA A 156 3.58 14.10 5.47
C ALA A 156 3.80 15.51 6.07
N TYR A 157 4.42 16.38 5.28
CA TYR A 157 4.73 17.79 5.54
C TYR A 157 3.51 18.69 5.83
N THR A 158 3.71 19.76 6.62
CA THR A 158 3.32 21.15 6.27
C THR A 158 3.93 22.17 7.28
N PRO A 159 4.09 23.47 6.94
CA PRO A 159 4.97 24.42 7.66
C PRO A 159 4.26 25.49 8.52
N TYR A 160 5.04 26.26 9.31
CA TYR A 160 5.15 27.75 9.29
C TYR A 160 5.56 28.38 10.66
N SER A 161 6.15 29.58 10.61
CA SER A 161 6.89 30.38 11.63
C SER A 161 6.35 30.53 13.08
N GLY A 162 7.23 30.87 14.05
CA GLY A 162 6.81 31.47 15.34
C GLY A 162 7.86 31.64 16.47
N PHE A 163 8.68 32.70 16.43
CA PHE A 163 9.46 33.38 17.50
C PHE A 163 9.79 32.72 18.88
N GLU A 164 11.11 32.65 19.16
CA GLU A 164 11.85 33.07 20.39
C GLU A 164 11.47 32.67 21.84
N ARG A 165 12.53 32.31 22.61
CA ARG A 165 12.76 32.55 24.06
C ARG A 165 11.91 31.73 25.08
N SER A 166 12.41 31.37 26.27
CA SER A 166 13.78 31.43 26.82
C SER A 166 13.96 30.60 28.11
N ILE A 167 15.16 30.03 28.28
CA ILE A 167 15.91 29.91 29.56
C ILE A 167 15.29 29.10 30.73
N ASP A 168 15.80 27.86 30.85
CA ASP A 168 16.26 27.17 32.08
C ASP A 168 15.33 26.82 33.27
N ALA A 169 15.92 25.97 34.14
CA ALA A 169 15.73 25.92 35.59
C ALA A 169 14.74 24.92 36.25
N ASN A 170 15.05 23.64 36.02
CA ASN A 170 15.59 22.75 37.08
C ASN A 170 14.72 22.14 38.23
N ILE A 171 15.25 21.00 38.72
CA ILE A 171 15.11 20.43 40.07
C ILE A 171 13.75 19.80 40.43
N SER A 172 13.57 18.59 39.89
CA SER A 172 13.09 17.41 40.67
C SER A 172 14.14 17.03 41.75
N PRO A 173 13.93 16.03 42.65
CA PRO A 173 12.86 15.03 42.73
C PRO A 173 12.23 14.99 44.17
N SER A 174 11.56 13.97 44.73
CA SER A 174 11.56 12.52 44.47
C SER A 174 10.50 11.75 45.27
N ALA A 175 10.18 10.54 44.78
CA ALA A 175 10.10 9.29 45.56
C ALA A 175 8.89 9.04 46.50
N ASP A 176 8.49 7.79 46.83
CA ASP A 176 8.76 6.47 46.21
C ASP A 176 7.79 5.41 46.81
N GLU A 177 7.36 4.39 46.03
CA GLU A 177 6.94 3.03 46.51
C GLU A 177 5.52 2.90 47.17
N ARG A 178 4.76 1.77 47.17
CA ARG A 178 4.77 0.47 46.44
C ARG A 178 3.47 -0.35 46.71
N ALA A 179 3.08 -1.23 45.75
CA ALA A 179 2.44 -2.55 45.94
C ALA A 179 1.00 -2.67 46.56
N ALA A 180 0.24 -3.77 46.39
CA ALA A 180 0.11 -4.78 45.32
C ALA A 180 -1.06 -5.78 45.56
N GLY A 181 -1.74 -6.26 44.48
CA GLY A 181 -2.15 -7.68 44.32
C GLY A 181 -3.62 -8.13 44.54
N TYR A 182 -4.15 -8.91 43.56
CA TYR A 182 -5.04 -10.11 43.66
C TYR A 182 -6.47 -10.00 44.28
N SER A 183 -7.51 -10.81 43.94
CA SER A 183 -7.86 -11.74 42.82
C SER A 183 -9.33 -12.24 42.93
N SER A 184 -9.96 -12.74 41.84
CA SER A 184 -11.18 -13.62 41.77
C SER A 184 -12.57 -13.09 42.25
N SER A 185 -13.75 -13.67 41.91
CA SER A 185 -14.30 -14.42 40.73
C SER A 185 -15.84 -14.69 40.88
N ASP A 186 -16.51 -15.24 39.84
CA ASP A 186 -17.80 -16.01 39.85
C ASP A 186 -19.17 -15.27 40.10
N ALA A 187 -20.40 -15.74 39.75
CA ALA A 187 -20.94 -16.61 38.64
C ALA A 187 -22.52 -16.61 38.56
N ASP A 188 -23.09 -17.06 37.41
CA ASP A 188 -24.38 -17.77 37.12
C ASP A 188 -25.87 -17.29 37.36
N ALA A 189 -26.59 -17.06 36.23
CA ALA A 189 -27.72 -17.85 35.64
C ALA A 189 -29.27 -17.72 35.97
N PHE A 190 -30.09 -18.15 34.96
CA PHE A 190 -31.51 -18.65 34.92
C PHE A 190 -32.75 -17.80 34.44
N PHE A 191 -33.88 -18.50 34.13
CA PHE A 191 -35.06 -18.22 33.24
C PHE A 191 -36.41 -18.72 33.90
N PRO A 192 -37.62 -19.05 33.29
CA PRO A 192 -38.12 -19.12 31.87
C PRO A 192 -39.64 -18.81 31.51
N SER A 193 -39.92 -18.53 30.22
CA SER A 193 -41.05 -19.05 29.36
C SER A 193 -42.56 -18.59 29.37
N GLN A 194 -43.23 -18.85 28.20
CA GLN A 194 -44.71 -18.95 27.87
C GLN A 194 -45.56 -17.66 27.63
N SER A 195 -46.62 -17.57 26.77
CA SER A 195 -47.28 -18.44 25.74
C SER A 195 -48.19 -17.65 24.71
N LEU A 196 -48.89 -18.34 23.77
CA LEU A 196 -49.78 -17.88 22.63
C LEU A 196 -51.31 -17.81 23.01
N PRO A 197 -52.39 -17.52 22.17
CA PRO A 197 -52.57 -17.67 20.68
C PRO A 197 -53.64 -16.87 19.83
N LYS A 198 -53.50 -16.93 18.46
CA LYS A 198 -54.51 -17.14 17.35
C LYS A 198 -55.65 -16.15 16.90
N THR A 199 -55.97 -16.27 15.58
CA THR A 199 -57.22 -15.98 14.78
C THR A 199 -57.39 -14.62 14.03
N ARG A 200 -58.14 -14.46 12.89
CA ARG A 200 -58.54 -15.32 11.72
C ARG A 200 -59.41 -14.54 10.64
N ASP A 201 -59.35 -14.93 9.34
CA ASP A 201 -60.30 -14.61 8.20
C ASP A 201 -60.39 -13.11 7.73
N ARG A 202 -60.80 -12.67 6.51
CA ARG A 202 -61.19 -13.31 5.20
C ARG A 202 -61.19 -12.29 4.01
N ARG A 203 -61.10 -12.79 2.75
CA ARG A 203 -61.74 -12.36 1.44
C ARG A 203 -62.12 -10.87 1.21
N SER A 204 -62.00 -10.20 0.05
CA SER A 204 -62.31 -10.55 -1.37
C SER A 204 -62.15 -9.26 -2.24
N THR A 205 -62.23 -9.13 -3.58
CA THR A 205 -61.98 -9.92 -4.83
C THR A 205 -62.19 -8.98 -6.06
N ASN A 206 -61.70 -9.35 -7.27
CA ASN A 206 -62.08 -8.83 -8.61
C ASN A 206 -61.63 -7.40 -9.02
N MET A 207 -61.47 -7.04 -10.31
CA MET A 207 -61.05 -7.80 -11.52
C MET A 207 -60.58 -6.78 -12.61
N SER A 208 -59.73 -7.19 -13.55
CA SER A 208 -59.14 -6.33 -14.59
C SER A 208 -59.89 -6.36 -15.93
N ALA A 209 -59.79 -5.29 -16.72
CA ALA A 209 -60.22 -5.26 -18.13
C ALA A 209 -59.07 -4.77 -19.05
N ASN A 210 -58.77 -5.54 -20.10
CA ASN A 210 -57.73 -5.24 -21.09
C ASN A 210 -58.31 -4.49 -22.31
N ARG A 211 -57.51 -3.60 -22.95
CA ARG A 211 -57.37 -3.62 -24.42
C ARG A 211 -56.12 -2.91 -24.97
N ARG A 212 -55.54 -3.58 -25.97
CA ARG A 212 -54.56 -3.14 -26.99
C ARG A 212 -55.33 -2.46 -28.16
N THR A 213 -54.78 -1.76 -29.17
CA THR A 213 -53.46 -1.19 -29.55
C THR A 213 -53.66 -0.39 -30.85
N SER A 214 -52.83 0.62 -31.14
CA SER A 214 -52.58 1.09 -32.53
C SER A 214 -51.26 1.87 -32.62
N GLN A 215 -50.50 1.66 -33.70
CA GLN A 215 -49.29 2.43 -34.02
C GLN A 215 -49.63 3.70 -34.81
N LEU A 216 -48.75 4.70 -34.75
CA LEU A 216 -48.52 5.65 -35.85
C LEU A 216 -47.05 6.09 -35.81
N GLU A 217 -46.43 6.30 -36.97
CA GLU A 217 -45.04 6.78 -37.08
C GLU A 217 -45.01 8.32 -37.21
N TYR A 218 -44.08 8.97 -36.50
CA TYR A 218 -43.57 10.29 -36.87
C TYR A 218 -42.13 10.49 -36.36
N SER A 219 -41.43 11.46 -36.93
CA SER A 219 -39.98 11.67 -36.77
C SER A 219 -39.64 12.85 -35.86
N GLY A 220 -38.52 12.75 -35.14
CA GLY A 220 -37.80 13.89 -34.55
C GLY A 220 -37.59 13.84 -33.03
N ALA A 221 -36.55 14.57 -32.60
CA ALA A 221 -36.19 14.88 -31.21
C ALA A 221 -35.75 13.71 -30.29
N ASP A 222 -34.45 13.40 -30.40
CA ASP A 222 -33.46 13.58 -29.32
C ASP A 222 -33.57 12.94 -27.91
N HIS A 223 -32.37 12.60 -27.42
CA HIS A 223 -31.93 12.41 -26.03
C HIS A 223 -32.36 11.13 -25.26
N GLY A 224 -31.36 10.47 -24.65
CA GLY A 224 -31.51 9.23 -23.86
C GLY A 224 -30.14 8.56 -23.61
N SER A 225 -29.28 9.18 -22.80
CA SER A 225 -27.86 8.80 -22.69
C SER A 225 -27.56 7.78 -21.58
N TYR A 226 -27.45 6.50 -21.96
CA TYR A 226 -27.24 5.39 -21.03
C TYR A 226 -25.77 5.02 -20.80
N SER A 227 -25.09 5.83 -19.99
CA SER A 227 -24.13 5.29 -19.01
C SER A 227 -24.90 4.44 -17.98
N ASP A 228 -24.29 3.45 -17.33
CA ASP A 228 -25.05 2.46 -16.57
C ASP A 228 -25.61 2.99 -15.23
N PHE A 229 -26.87 3.43 -15.30
CA PHE A 229 -27.87 3.67 -14.23
C PHE A 229 -27.94 5.02 -13.50
N SER A 230 -28.85 5.87 -14.00
CA SER A 230 -29.92 6.52 -13.22
C SER A 230 -31.22 6.41 -14.04
N ASP A 231 -32.46 6.44 -13.54
CA ASP A 231 -33.02 6.72 -12.21
C ASP A 231 -34.23 5.81 -11.90
N CYS A 232 -34.54 5.60 -10.61
CA CYS A 232 -35.91 5.36 -10.14
C CYS A 232 -36.10 5.76 -8.67
N PHE A 233 -37.31 6.25 -8.33
CA PHE A 233 -37.62 6.92 -7.06
C PHE A 233 -37.83 5.95 -5.87
N PRO A 234 -37.67 6.42 -4.60
CA PRO A 234 -37.49 5.54 -3.45
C PRO A 234 -38.77 4.82 -3.01
N ALA A 235 -38.72 3.47 -3.02
CA ALA A 235 -39.68 2.64 -2.30
C ALA A 235 -39.49 2.79 -0.78
N ARG A 236 -40.58 3.07 -0.06
CA ARG A 236 -40.54 3.33 1.39
C ARG A 236 -40.15 2.09 2.20
N MET A 237 -39.07 2.18 2.96
CA MET A 237 -38.89 1.32 4.15
C MET A 237 -40.00 1.63 5.15
N SER A 238 -40.66 0.58 5.66
CA SER A 238 -41.85 0.69 6.52
C SER A 238 -41.49 0.69 8.01
N ALA A 239 -41.14 1.88 8.52
CA ALA A 239 -41.00 2.09 9.97
C ALA A 239 -42.37 2.03 10.65
N LEU A 240 -42.65 0.95 11.38
CA LEU A 240 -43.84 0.85 12.23
C LEU A 240 -43.61 1.63 13.54
N SER A 241 -44.27 2.79 13.64
CA SER A 241 -44.49 3.49 14.91
C SER A 241 -45.99 3.70 15.09
N LEU A 242 -46.53 3.20 16.20
CA LEU A 242 -47.95 3.38 16.55
C LEU A 242 -48.13 4.68 17.34
N ALA A 243 -49.22 5.38 17.06
CA ALA A 243 -49.47 6.72 17.57
C ALA A 243 -50.41 6.75 18.77
N HIS A 244 -50.21 7.77 19.61
CA HIS A 244 -51.27 8.47 20.35
C HIS A 244 -50.97 9.99 20.17
N THR A 245 -51.81 10.80 19.54
CA THR A 245 -53.09 11.38 20.06
C THR A 245 -52.83 12.09 21.40
N ASP A 246 -52.95 13.42 21.55
CA ASP A 246 -53.79 14.43 20.87
C ASP A 246 -53.17 15.85 20.88
N GLY A 247 -53.91 16.87 20.39
CA GLY A 247 -53.70 18.27 20.85
C GLY A 247 -53.31 19.34 19.81
N ARG A 248 -54.28 19.81 19.01
CA ARG A 248 -54.23 21.10 18.27
C ARG A 248 -54.16 22.33 19.24
N PRO A 249 -53.91 23.57 18.76
CA PRO A 249 -52.85 24.07 17.87
C PRO A 249 -52.30 25.46 18.32
N SER A 250 -51.51 26.15 17.46
CA SER A 250 -51.24 27.61 17.48
C SER A 250 -50.36 28.14 18.65
N THR A 251 -49.66 29.29 18.58
CA THR A 251 -49.56 30.35 17.54
C THR A 251 -48.16 31.00 17.52
N SER A 252 -47.87 31.80 16.50
CA SER A 252 -46.64 32.60 16.30
C SER A 252 -46.47 33.81 17.25
N SER A 253 -45.25 34.07 17.72
CA SER A 253 -44.48 35.35 17.62
C SER A 253 -43.23 35.29 18.52
N THR A 254 -41.99 35.56 18.08
CA THR A 254 -41.32 36.80 17.61
C THR A 254 -40.81 37.72 18.75
N GLN A 255 -39.56 38.21 18.59
CA GLN A 255 -38.83 39.24 19.37
C GLN A 255 -37.93 38.80 20.55
N THR A 256 -36.63 38.71 20.24
CA THR A 256 -35.46 39.49 20.75
C THR A 256 -35.39 40.07 22.20
N PRO A 257 -34.17 40.31 22.74
CA PRO A 257 -33.88 40.23 24.18
C PRO A 257 -33.53 41.57 24.88
N GLN A 258 -33.31 41.53 26.20
CA GLN A 258 -32.16 42.14 26.92
C GLN A 258 -32.07 41.58 28.37
N VAL A 259 -30.89 41.16 28.87
CA VAL A 259 -29.88 41.89 29.69
C VAL A 259 -30.34 42.29 31.11
N GLY A 260 -29.61 41.88 32.15
CA GLY A 260 -29.74 42.47 33.50
C GLY A 260 -29.30 41.63 34.72
N SER A 261 -28.04 41.76 35.14
CA SER A 261 -27.51 41.70 36.53
C SER A 261 -28.22 40.92 37.68
N LEU A 262 -27.50 39.92 38.22
CA LEU A 262 -26.94 39.82 39.60
C LEU A 262 -27.36 40.92 40.64
N PRO A 263 -27.40 40.67 41.99
CA PRO A 263 -26.33 39.94 42.70
C PRO A 263 -26.61 39.18 44.04
N ALA A 264 -25.61 38.36 44.42
CA ALA A 264 -25.00 38.15 45.76
C ALA A 264 -25.76 37.65 47.03
N SER A 265 -25.10 36.67 47.68
CA SER A 265 -24.91 36.48 49.14
C SER A 265 -26.10 36.05 50.04
N SER A 266 -25.93 35.34 51.16
CA SER A 266 -24.90 34.41 51.72
C SER A 266 -25.53 33.69 52.96
N ILE A 267 -25.00 32.65 53.63
CA ILE A 267 -23.95 32.64 54.70
C ILE A 267 -24.12 31.29 55.51
N TYR A 268 -23.08 30.77 56.19
CA TYR A 268 -23.02 29.61 57.14
C TYR A 268 -23.78 28.28 56.86
N GLY A 269 -23.23 27.07 57.05
CA GLY A 269 -21.85 26.61 57.24
C GLY A 269 -21.49 26.05 58.63
N GLN A 270 -21.43 24.71 58.78
CA GLN A 270 -20.47 23.99 59.65
C GLN A 270 -20.33 22.48 59.30
N THR A 271 -19.19 21.90 59.66
CA THR A 271 -18.70 20.52 59.42
C THR A 271 -18.54 19.78 60.77
N PRO A 272 -18.00 18.52 60.91
CA PRO A 272 -17.35 17.63 59.92
C PRO A 272 -17.75 16.13 59.99
N ILE A 273 -17.24 15.33 59.03
CA ILE A 273 -16.48 14.06 59.22
C ILE A 273 -16.13 13.44 57.83
N ARG A 274 -15.01 12.72 57.75
CA ARG A 274 -14.54 11.89 56.62
C ARG A 274 -14.04 10.56 57.22
N PRO A 275 -14.04 9.42 56.50
CA PRO A 275 -13.02 9.22 55.46
C PRO A 275 -13.40 8.34 54.24
N SER A 276 -12.52 8.38 53.22
CA SER A 276 -12.07 7.31 52.28
C SER A 276 -13.01 6.22 51.74
N ILE A 277 -12.90 5.69 50.50
CA ILE A 277 -12.28 6.00 49.18
C ILE A 277 -12.25 4.66 48.40
N GLY A 278 -12.41 4.71 47.06
CA GLY A 278 -12.00 3.64 46.13
C GLY A 278 -13.13 3.05 45.28
N ILE A 279 -12.92 2.61 44.02
CA ILE A 279 -11.80 2.75 43.06
C ILE A 279 -12.43 2.74 41.64
N ARG A 280 -12.00 3.58 40.69
CA ARG A 280 -12.14 3.34 39.22
C ARG A 280 -11.01 3.97 38.41
N ASN A 281 -10.59 3.29 37.32
CA ASN A 281 -9.51 3.70 36.43
C ASN A 281 -9.97 4.59 35.26
N PRO A 282 -9.18 5.57 34.82
CA PRO A 282 -9.41 6.33 33.59
C PRO A 282 -8.72 5.68 32.38
N SER A 283 -9.24 4.54 31.90
CA SER A 283 -8.77 3.88 30.66
C SER A 283 -9.88 3.60 29.65
N GLN A 284 -11.01 4.30 29.78
CA GLN A 284 -12.18 4.20 28.87
C GLN A 284 -12.75 5.58 28.55
N MET A 285 -11.99 6.41 27.81
CA MET A 285 -12.52 7.54 27.04
C MET A 285 -11.63 7.81 25.81
N SER A 286 -11.92 7.11 24.71
CA SER A 286 -11.37 7.38 23.36
C SER A 286 -12.35 6.86 22.30
N GLY A 287 -13.61 7.24 22.45
CA GLY A 287 -14.72 6.90 21.55
C GLY A 287 -15.93 7.76 21.88
N LEU A 288 -16.74 8.07 20.87
CA LEU A 288 -17.91 8.97 20.91
C LEU A 288 -17.61 10.46 21.22
N ALA A 289 -17.23 11.18 20.17
CA ALA A 289 -17.42 12.64 20.07
C ALA A 289 -17.60 13.06 18.60
N LEU A 290 -18.70 12.62 17.97
CA LEU A 290 -19.16 13.24 16.72
C LEU A 290 -19.95 14.51 17.07
N GLY A 291 -19.35 15.67 16.79
CA GLY A 291 -19.99 16.98 16.86
C GLY A 291 -19.74 17.72 15.55
N ALA A 292 -20.74 18.46 15.09
CA ALA A 292 -20.62 19.32 13.92
C ALA A 292 -19.83 20.61 14.25
N ASP A 293 -19.54 21.37 13.19
CA ASP A 293 -18.85 22.66 13.18
C ASP A 293 -17.34 22.65 13.53
N GLY A 294 -16.55 23.20 12.61
CA GLY A 294 -15.08 23.20 12.70
C GLY A 294 -14.49 24.33 13.57
N LYS A 295 -13.21 24.13 13.96
CA LYS A 295 -12.33 25.03 14.77
C LYS A 295 -12.29 24.79 16.29
N GLN A 296 -12.16 23.52 16.70
CA GLN A 296 -11.39 23.06 17.86
C GLN A 296 -11.04 21.56 17.62
N SER A 297 -9.90 20.99 18.05
CA SER A 297 -8.80 21.50 18.86
C SER A 297 -7.45 20.93 18.40
N SER A 298 -6.38 21.74 18.39
CA SER A 298 -5.01 21.30 18.06
C SER A 298 -4.24 20.72 19.26
N VAL A 299 -4.84 20.72 20.46
CA VAL A 299 -4.21 20.32 21.72
C VAL A 299 -4.31 18.79 21.95
N ALA A 300 -5.40 18.17 21.52
CA ALA A 300 -5.69 16.76 21.82
C ALA A 300 -4.73 15.75 21.15
N SER A 301 -4.05 16.13 20.07
CA SER A 301 -3.09 15.27 19.35
C SER A 301 -1.71 15.22 20.00
N ASP A 302 -1.33 16.23 20.78
CA ASP A 302 0.01 16.37 21.37
C ASP A 302 0.26 15.43 22.55
N GLU A 303 -0.80 15.09 23.29
CA GLU A 303 -0.71 14.23 24.48
C GLU A 303 -0.77 12.72 24.17
N ARG A 304 -1.16 12.33 22.94
CA ARG A 304 -1.39 10.93 22.55
C ARG A 304 -0.14 10.08 22.82
N ILE A 305 -0.27 9.07 23.67
CA ILE A 305 0.81 8.12 23.95
C ILE A 305 1.03 7.24 22.72
N VAL A 306 2.29 7.13 22.29
CA VAL A 306 2.72 6.32 21.12
C VAL A 306 3.11 4.92 21.56
N CYS A 307 3.83 4.80 22.67
CA CYS A 307 4.11 3.52 23.33
C CYS A 307 4.28 3.73 24.84
N HIS A 308 3.80 2.79 25.65
CA HIS A 308 4.06 2.76 27.08
C HIS A 308 4.26 1.33 27.57
N GLY A 309 4.98 1.16 28.68
CA GLY A 309 5.23 -0.16 29.24
C GLY A 309 6.28 -0.19 30.35
N TRP A 310 6.37 -1.35 30.99
CA TRP A 310 7.39 -1.65 31.99
C TRP A 310 8.72 -2.02 31.34
N ILE A 311 9.80 -1.34 31.71
CA ILE A 311 11.15 -1.59 31.16
C ILE A 311 12.21 -1.54 32.28
N TYR A 312 13.35 -2.18 32.08
CA TYR A 312 14.48 -2.12 33.03
C TYR A 312 15.47 -1.06 32.59
N LEU A 313 15.68 -0.02 33.39
CA LEU A 313 16.71 1.01 33.16
C LEU A 313 17.99 0.66 33.92
N LEU A 314 19.13 0.65 33.22
CA LEU A 314 20.45 0.45 33.82
C LEU A 314 20.95 1.76 34.46
N LYS A 315 20.83 1.88 35.79
CA LYS A 315 21.46 2.98 36.55
C LYS A 315 22.86 2.57 36.99
N SER A 316 23.75 3.56 37.14
CA SER A 316 25.07 3.36 37.74
C SER A 316 25.33 4.41 38.81
N THR A 317 25.38 3.95 40.05
CA THR A 317 25.59 4.74 41.27
C THR A 317 26.89 4.29 41.91
N SER A 318 27.78 5.22 42.23
CA SER A 318 29.09 4.97 42.85
C SER A 318 29.96 3.92 42.14
N GLY A 319 29.80 3.76 40.81
CA GLY A 319 30.53 2.79 39.98
C GLY A 319 29.91 1.40 39.88
N VAL A 320 28.97 1.05 40.78
CA VAL A 320 28.15 -0.16 40.68
C VAL A 320 27.11 0.02 39.57
N ARG A 321 26.66 -1.09 38.95
CA ARG A 321 25.62 -1.13 37.92
C ARG A 321 24.42 -1.90 38.45
N GLN A 322 23.22 -1.34 38.34
CA GLN A 322 21.99 -1.98 38.81
C GLN A 322 20.84 -1.68 37.83
N TRP A 323 20.08 -2.72 37.48
CA TRP A 323 18.83 -2.60 36.75
C TRP A 323 17.70 -2.19 37.70
N LYS A 324 17.01 -1.07 37.45
CA LYS A 324 15.77 -0.69 38.15
C LYS A 324 14.59 -0.81 37.17
N LYS A 325 13.55 -1.57 37.53
CA LYS A 325 12.28 -1.60 36.78
C LYS A 325 11.63 -0.21 36.88
N VAL A 326 11.20 0.33 35.75
CA VAL A 326 10.57 1.66 35.60
C VAL A 326 9.43 1.59 34.59
N TRP A 327 8.45 2.48 34.72
CA TRP A 327 7.41 2.67 33.72
C TRP A 327 7.89 3.73 32.72
N MET A 328 7.81 3.44 31.43
CA MET A 328 8.27 4.33 30.37
C MET A 328 7.11 4.67 29.45
N VAL A 329 7.01 5.95 29.06
CA VAL A 329 5.91 6.50 28.26
C VAL A 329 6.49 7.42 27.21
N LEU A 330 6.29 7.06 25.94
CA LEU A 330 6.76 7.79 24.77
C LEU A 330 5.59 8.55 24.16
N ARG A 331 5.71 9.88 24.11
CA ARG A 331 4.77 10.82 23.50
C ARG A 331 5.49 11.61 22.37
N PRO A 332 4.78 12.20 21.39
CA PRO A 332 5.37 12.84 20.21
C PRO A 332 6.50 13.84 20.48
N LYS A 333 6.43 14.58 21.59
CA LYS A 333 7.39 15.62 21.96
C LYS A 333 8.33 15.25 23.11
N GLN A 334 8.09 14.13 23.83
CA GLN A 334 8.91 13.74 24.98
C GLN A 334 8.84 12.25 25.32
N LEU A 335 9.97 11.74 25.82
CA LEU A 335 10.04 10.47 26.53
C LEU A 335 10.02 10.73 28.05
N ALA A 336 9.02 10.21 28.74
CA ALA A 336 8.89 10.26 30.20
C ALA A 336 9.18 8.88 30.81
N ILE A 337 9.89 8.87 31.94
CA ILE A 337 10.21 7.65 32.69
C ILE A 337 9.80 7.86 34.14
N TYR A 338 8.79 7.13 34.57
CA TYR A 338 8.17 7.19 35.90
C TYR A 338 8.67 6.06 36.79
N LYS A 339 8.33 6.12 38.08
CA LYS A 339 8.53 4.98 38.98
C LYS A 339 7.55 3.84 38.69
N ASN A 340 6.30 4.22 38.51
CA ASN A 340 5.12 3.36 38.40
C ASN A 340 4.19 3.87 37.30
N ASP A 341 3.20 3.05 37.00
CA ASP A 341 2.13 3.21 36.03
C ASP A 341 1.17 4.37 36.34
N GLU A 342 1.16 4.87 37.57
CA GLU A 342 0.32 6.01 38.02
C GLU A 342 0.76 7.39 37.47
N GLU A 343 1.83 7.47 36.67
CA GLU A 343 2.45 8.69 36.09
C GLU A 343 2.74 9.87 37.08
N TYR A 344 2.58 9.68 38.39
CA TYR A 344 2.54 10.76 39.40
C TYR A 344 3.78 11.67 39.47
N THR A 345 4.98 11.15 39.17
CA THR A 345 6.21 11.97 39.06
C THR A 345 7.24 11.31 38.16
N ALA A 346 7.68 12.01 37.11
CA ALA A 346 8.73 11.53 36.22
C ALA A 346 10.11 11.59 36.91
N GLN A 347 10.86 10.48 36.87
CA GLN A 347 12.27 10.44 37.28
C GLN A 347 13.21 11.01 36.21
N ILE A 348 12.81 10.91 34.94
CA ILE A 348 13.51 11.46 33.77
C ILE A 348 12.43 11.93 32.81
N ILE A 349 12.55 13.18 32.33
CA ILE A 349 11.87 13.67 31.13
C ILE A 349 12.99 13.97 30.13
N MET A 350 12.80 13.56 28.88
CA MET A 350 13.73 13.80 27.79
C MET A 350 12.94 14.36 26.59
N PRO A 351 13.13 15.63 26.20
CA PRO A 351 12.53 16.17 24.99
C PRO A 351 12.92 15.31 23.79
N PHE A 352 11.96 14.94 22.94
CA PHE A 352 12.20 13.96 21.89
C PHE A 352 13.28 14.44 20.90
N ALA A 353 13.29 15.73 20.58
CA ALA A 353 14.32 16.39 19.77
C ALA A 353 15.76 16.38 20.35
N SER A 354 15.96 15.85 21.57
CA SER A 354 17.30 15.60 22.13
C SER A 354 17.78 14.15 21.91
N ILE A 355 16.91 13.25 21.47
CA ILE A 355 17.26 11.89 21.05
C ILE A 355 17.88 11.99 19.65
N ILE A 356 19.02 11.33 19.47
CA ILE A 356 19.75 11.25 18.21
C ILE A 356 19.38 9.94 17.50
N ASP A 357 19.41 8.82 18.23
CA ASP A 357 19.05 7.50 17.70
C ASP A 357 18.72 6.50 18.83
N VAL A 358 18.10 5.36 18.50
CA VAL A 358 17.87 4.23 19.40
C VAL A 358 18.24 2.91 18.71
N VAL A 359 19.09 2.11 19.36
CA VAL A 359 19.67 0.88 18.79
C VAL A 359 19.60 -0.30 19.76
N GLU A 360 19.51 -1.52 19.24
CA GLU A 360 19.72 -2.75 20.00
C GLU A 360 21.19 -2.88 20.46
N VAL A 361 21.44 -3.57 21.58
CA VAL A 361 22.77 -3.77 22.17
C VAL A 361 22.89 -5.14 22.83
N ASP A 362 24.08 -5.76 22.74
CA ASP A 362 24.42 -7.06 23.34
C ASP A 362 23.92 -7.26 24.79
N PRO A 363 23.50 -8.49 25.16
CA PRO A 363 23.12 -8.87 26.52
C PRO A 363 24.14 -8.48 27.60
N ILE A 364 23.80 -7.47 28.41
CA ILE A 364 24.72 -6.91 29.43
C ILE A 364 24.86 -7.85 30.65
N SER A 365 23.94 -8.81 30.81
CA SER A 365 23.95 -9.80 31.89
C SER A 365 23.11 -11.03 31.53
N LYS A 366 23.46 -12.23 32.03
CA LYS A 366 22.82 -13.51 31.67
C LYS A 366 21.28 -13.58 31.79
N SER A 367 20.65 -12.69 32.56
CA SER A 367 19.20 -12.60 32.76
C SER A 367 18.54 -11.37 32.12
N LYS A 368 19.27 -10.64 31.26
CA LYS A 368 18.81 -9.47 30.51
C LYS A 368 19.39 -9.53 29.10
N VAL A 369 18.63 -10.18 28.22
CA VAL A 369 18.99 -10.46 26.83
C VAL A 369 18.59 -9.28 25.94
N SER A 370 17.29 -9.07 25.74
CA SER A 370 16.68 -8.04 24.89
C SER A 370 16.98 -6.62 25.39
N CYS A 371 18.10 -6.01 24.97
CA CYS A 371 18.59 -4.72 25.46
C CYS A 371 18.66 -3.66 24.34
N MET A 372 18.37 -2.40 24.67
CA MET A 372 18.56 -1.27 23.75
C MET A 372 19.27 -0.08 24.42
N GLN A 373 19.83 0.80 23.60
CA GLN A 373 20.49 2.04 24.02
C GLN A 373 19.88 3.24 23.29
N ILE A 374 19.29 4.16 24.06
CA ILE A 374 18.89 5.48 23.57
C ILE A 374 20.13 6.38 23.58
N ILE A 375 20.42 6.98 22.42
CA ILE A 375 21.50 7.94 22.19
C ILE A 375 20.88 9.34 22.22
N SER A 376 21.41 10.25 23.05
CA SER A 376 20.94 11.64 23.14
C SER A 376 22.10 12.63 23.14
N GLU A 377 21.80 13.90 22.84
CA GLU A 377 22.78 15.00 22.82
C GLU A 377 23.56 15.14 24.15
N GLU A 378 22.97 14.75 25.28
CA GLU A 378 23.59 14.86 26.60
C GLU A 378 24.23 13.56 27.10
N ARG A 379 23.49 12.43 27.05
CA ARG A 379 23.93 11.14 27.62
C ARG A 379 23.18 9.94 27.04
N ASN A 380 23.91 8.86 26.78
CA ASN A 380 23.31 7.59 26.38
C ASN A 380 22.67 6.88 27.60
N TYR A 381 21.48 6.33 27.42
CA TYR A 381 20.76 5.52 28.41
C TYR A 381 20.67 4.07 27.91
N ARG A 382 20.76 3.08 28.80
CA ARG A 382 20.64 1.66 28.44
C ARG A 382 19.44 1.03 29.14
N PHE A 383 18.63 0.32 28.37
CA PHE A 383 17.39 -0.31 28.78
C PHE A 383 17.39 -1.80 28.43
N CYS A 384 16.51 -2.56 29.07
CA CYS A 384 16.20 -3.94 28.70
C CYS A 384 14.69 -4.16 28.80
N ALA A 385 14.11 -4.72 27.75
CA ALA A 385 12.71 -5.09 27.67
C ALA A 385 12.40 -6.30 28.59
N THR A 386 11.14 -6.71 28.63
CA THR A 386 10.72 -7.99 29.24
C THR A 386 10.99 -9.18 28.33
N ASP A 387 10.96 -8.96 27.03
CA ASP A 387 10.90 -9.94 25.94
C ASP A 387 11.29 -9.28 24.61
N GLU A 388 11.43 -10.09 23.56
CA GLU A 388 11.90 -9.68 22.24
C GLU A 388 10.85 -8.90 21.43
N GLU A 389 9.57 -9.30 21.50
CA GLU A 389 8.46 -8.58 20.85
C GLU A 389 8.32 -7.16 21.41
N SER A 390 8.40 -7.01 22.73
CA SER A 390 8.42 -5.70 23.40
C SER A 390 9.65 -4.87 23.04
N LEU A 391 10.81 -5.49 22.76
CA LEU A 391 11.99 -4.76 22.29
C LEU A 391 11.74 -4.19 20.90
N THR A 392 11.28 -5.01 19.95
CA THR A 392 10.94 -4.60 18.58
C THR A 392 9.86 -3.52 18.58
N LYS A 393 8.83 -3.65 19.41
CA LYS A 393 7.78 -2.64 19.61
C LYS A 393 8.34 -1.29 20.09
N TRP A 394 9.28 -1.30 21.03
CA TRP A 394 9.95 -0.07 21.48
C TRP A 394 10.83 0.53 20.38
N LEU A 395 11.65 -0.27 19.70
CA LEU A 395 12.55 0.19 18.63
C LEU A 395 11.75 0.84 17.48
N GLY A 396 10.69 0.18 16.99
CA GLY A 396 9.83 0.73 15.95
C GLY A 396 9.14 2.03 16.36
N ALA A 397 8.64 2.12 17.60
CA ALA A 397 8.02 3.34 18.12
C ALA A 397 9.02 4.52 18.24
N PHE A 398 10.29 4.25 18.54
CA PHE A 398 11.34 5.28 18.54
C PHE A 398 11.75 5.68 17.12
N LYS A 399 12.01 4.73 16.22
CA LYS A 399 12.42 5.01 14.82
C LYS A 399 11.33 5.79 14.06
N SER A 400 10.06 5.38 14.15
CA SER A 400 8.92 6.08 13.55
C SER A 400 8.82 7.56 13.97
N LEU A 401 9.09 7.87 15.24
CA LEU A 401 9.11 9.26 15.70
C LEU A 401 10.40 10.00 15.30
N LEU A 402 11.55 9.32 15.22
CA LEU A 402 12.82 9.92 14.79
C LEU A 402 12.76 10.40 13.34
N CYS A 403 12.31 9.57 12.40
CA CYS A 403 12.10 9.95 10.99
C CYS A 403 11.20 11.21 10.88
N ARG A 404 10.11 11.25 11.65
CA ARG A 404 9.19 12.40 11.72
C ARG A 404 9.75 13.65 12.43
N THR A 405 11.01 13.62 12.87
CA THR A 405 11.74 14.75 13.47
C THR A 405 13.11 15.03 12.83
N GLY A 406 13.39 14.40 11.69
CA GLY A 406 14.57 14.70 10.86
C GLY A 406 14.63 16.19 10.49
N ARG A 407 15.84 16.78 10.51
CA ARG A 407 16.03 18.24 10.40
C ARG A 407 15.79 18.74 8.97
N PRO A 408 14.78 19.59 8.68
CA PRO A 408 14.52 20.06 7.32
C PRO A 408 15.63 20.96 6.76
N GLU A 409 16.26 21.78 7.62
CA GLU A 409 17.10 22.93 7.25
C GLU A 409 18.40 22.61 6.47
N ARG A 410 18.75 21.34 6.24
CA ARG A 410 19.99 20.99 5.50
C ARG A 410 19.77 20.50 4.08
N TYR A 411 18.61 19.95 3.75
CA TYR A 411 18.35 19.50 2.37
C TYR A 411 18.22 20.68 1.41
N GLU A 412 17.56 21.78 1.82
CA GLU A 412 17.44 23.00 1.00
C GLU A 412 18.80 23.59 0.58
N SER A 413 19.83 23.47 1.42
CA SER A 413 21.17 24.02 1.17
C SER A 413 22.09 23.14 0.30
N TYR A 414 21.72 21.90 0.01
CA TYR A 414 22.43 21.03 -0.94
C TYR A 414 21.67 20.88 -2.27
N CYS A 415 20.33 20.90 -2.23
CA CYS A 415 19.47 20.97 -3.43
C CYS A 415 19.56 22.31 -4.19
N SER A 416 20.37 23.27 -3.74
CA SER A 416 20.63 24.55 -4.44
C SER A 416 21.96 24.60 -5.21
N VAL A 417 22.68 23.47 -5.34
CA VAL A 417 23.96 23.39 -6.09
C VAL A 417 23.88 22.41 -7.27
N LEU A 418 22.85 21.56 -7.30
CA LEU A 418 22.37 20.89 -8.51
C LEU A 418 21.05 21.57 -8.89
N GLU A 419 21.06 22.39 -9.94
CA GLU A 419 19.82 22.78 -10.59
C GLU A 419 19.17 21.50 -11.12
N PRO A 420 17.92 21.17 -10.73
CA PRO A 420 17.22 20.08 -11.41
C PRO A 420 17.05 20.45 -12.89
N PRO A 421 17.14 19.48 -13.82
CA PRO A 421 16.86 19.76 -15.23
C PRO A 421 15.51 20.48 -15.33
N SER A 422 15.52 21.62 -16.03
CA SER A 422 14.54 22.71 -15.94
C SER A 422 13.12 22.22 -15.66
N LYS A 423 12.47 22.73 -14.60
CA LYS A 423 11.09 22.37 -14.19
C LYS A 423 10.14 22.32 -15.39
N GLN A 424 9.94 21.11 -15.93
CA GLN A 424 8.90 20.84 -16.90
C GLN A 424 7.56 20.86 -16.16
N ASN A 425 6.50 21.30 -16.86
CA ASN A 425 5.15 21.15 -16.33
C ASN A 425 4.83 19.65 -16.22
N PRO A 426 4.21 19.17 -15.12
CA PRO A 426 3.85 17.77 -14.99
C PRO A 426 2.86 17.37 -16.09
N LEU A 427 3.11 16.21 -16.71
CA LEU A 427 2.30 15.68 -17.83
C LEU A 427 0.81 15.60 -17.42
N ASN A 428 -0.07 16.22 -18.21
CA ASN A 428 -1.49 16.32 -17.90
C ASN A 428 -2.23 15.14 -18.55
N VAL A 429 -2.68 14.20 -17.72
CA VAL A 429 -3.35 12.97 -18.17
C VAL A 429 -4.84 13.02 -17.81
N GLY A 430 -5.68 12.94 -18.84
CA GLY A 430 -7.13 12.80 -18.70
C GLY A 430 -7.55 11.34 -18.78
N LEU A 431 -8.52 10.93 -17.97
CA LEU A 431 -9.17 9.62 -18.07
C LEU A 431 -10.68 9.78 -18.23
N CYS A 432 -11.25 9.14 -19.24
CA CYS A 432 -12.70 9.01 -19.42
C CYS A 432 -13.20 7.84 -18.58
N GLY A 433 -14.08 8.10 -17.60
CA GLY A 433 -14.70 7.09 -16.74
C GLY A 433 -13.91 6.78 -15.46
N ALA A 434 -14.58 6.89 -14.31
CA ALA A 434 -14.12 6.53 -12.98
C ALA A 434 -14.50 5.07 -12.61
N GLY A 435 -14.51 4.16 -13.58
CA GLY A 435 -14.63 2.72 -13.31
C GLY A 435 -13.37 2.15 -12.63
N ILE A 436 -13.42 0.88 -12.20
CA ILE A 436 -12.31 0.18 -11.51
C ILE A 436 -10.96 0.36 -12.24
N GLY A 437 -10.94 0.16 -13.56
CA GLY A 437 -9.74 0.35 -14.38
C GLY A 437 -9.24 1.80 -14.40
N GLY A 438 -10.14 2.76 -14.64
CA GLY A 438 -9.81 4.18 -14.67
C GLY A 438 -9.29 4.72 -13.33
N LEU A 439 -9.89 4.32 -12.20
CA LEU A 439 -9.40 4.73 -10.87
C LEU A 439 -8.05 4.08 -10.53
N ALA A 440 -7.84 2.81 -10.89
CA ALA A 440 -6.55 2.13 -10.71
C ALA A 440 -5.44 2.75 -11.57
N ALA A 441 -5.74 3.08 -12.84
CA ALA A 441 -4.83 3.83 -13.70
C ALA A 441 -4.54 5.22 -13.14
N ALA A 442 -5.56 5.95 -12.69
CA ALA A 442 -5.37 7.27 -12.11
C ALA A 442 -4.45 7.26 -10.88
N ILE A 443 -4.59 6.25 -10.00
CA ILE A 443 -3.64 6.01 -8.89
C ILE A 443 -2.22 5.76 -9.43
N ALA A 444 -2.05 4.80 -10.35
CA ALA A 444 -0.74 4.40 -10.85
C ALA A 444 -0.01 5.54 -11.59
N ILE A 445 -0.75 6.37 -12.32
CA ILE A 445 -0.25 7.48 -13.14
C ILE A 445 0.03 8.72 -12.28
N ALA A 446 -0.79 9.02 -11.26
CA ALA A 446 -0.49 10.08 -10.30
C ALA A 446 0.77 9.75 -9.47
N ARG A 447 0.94 8.48 -9.10
CA ARG A 447 2.17 7.97 -8.46
C ARG A 447 3.42 8.03 -9.34
N ALA A 448 3.26 8.25 -10.65
CA ALA A 448 4.36 8.44 -11.60
C ALA A 448 4.79 9.91 -11.76
N GLY A 449 4.13 10.85 -11.07
CA GLY A 449 4.40 12.29 -11.13
C GLY A 449 3.57 13.07 -12.16
N CYS A 450 2.59 12.43 -12.81
CA CYS A 450 1.68 13.11 -13.73
C CYS A 450 0.57 13.88 -12.99
N ASN A 451 0.06 14.94 -13.61
CA ASN A 451 -1.15 15.64 -13.16
C ASN A 451 -2.39 14.93 -13.74
N VAL A 452 -3.24 14.35 -12.90
CA VAL A 452 -4.30 13.43 -13.34
C VAL A 452 -5.71 13.97 -13.08
N THR A 453 -6.53 13.99 -14.12
CA THR A 453 -7.98 14.29 -14.03
C THR A 453 -8.80 13.11 -14.56
N VAL A 454 -9.81 12.69 -13.81
CA VAL A 454 -10.79 11.68 -14.23
C VAL A 454 -12.13 12.38 -14.49
N LEU A 455 -12.72 12.17 -15.67
CA LEU A 455 -14.02 12.70 -16.06
C LEU A 455 -15.06 11.56 -16.02
N GLU A 456 -15.98 11.60 -15.05
CA GLU A 456 -17.04 10.61 -14.88
C GLU A 456 -18.39 11.16 -15.35
N ALA A 457 -19.18 10.33 -16.03
CA ALA A 457 -20.50 10.66 -16.55
C ALA A 457 -21.61 10.64 -15.49
N ALA A 458 -21.51 9.77 -14.47
CA ALA A 458 -22.44 9.74 -13.34
C ALA A 458 -22.30 10.99 -12.47
N ALA A 459 -23.41 11.48 -11.91
CA ALA A 459 -23.43 12.71 -11.12
C ALA A 459 -22.75 12.57 -9.74
N GLU A 460 -22.86 11.38 -9.14
CA GLU A 460 -22.18 10.98 -7.92
C GLU A 460 -21.34 9.72 -8.20
N LEU A 461 -20.25 9.52 -7.44
CA LEU A 461 -19.51 8.27 -7.49
C LEU A 461 -20.25 7.19 -6.68
N GLY A 462 -20.85 6.23 -7.37
CA GLY A 462 -21.43 5.05 -6.76
C GLY A 462 -21.35 3.86 -7.71
N GLU A 463 -21.09 2.68 -7.13
CA GLU A 463 -21.19 1.40 -7.83
C GLU A 463 -22.22 0.52 -7.12
N ILE A 464 -23.32 0.23 -7.80
CA ILE A 464 -24.30 -0.79 -7.41
C ILE A 464 -23.93 -2.05 -8.20
N GLY A 465 -23.55 -3.13 -7.52
CA GLY A 465 -23.15 -4.33 -8.25
C GLY A 465 -22.78 -5.52 -7.39
N ALA A 466 -22.79 -6.67 -8.07
CA ALA A 466 -22.36 -7.97 -7.61
C ALA A 466 -20.94 -7.97 -7.01
N GLY A 467 -20.58 -9.07 -6.36
CA GLY A 467 -19.21 -9.36 -5.95
C GLY A 467 -18.22 -9.40 -7.11
N ILE A 468 -16.94 -9.24 -6.77
CA ILE A 468 -15.81 -9.34 -7.69
C ILE A 468 -14.61 -9.97 -6.99
N GLN A 469 -13.70 -10.59 -7.74
CA GLN A 469 -12.54 -11.31 -7.20
C GLN A 469 -11.22 -10.60 -7.53
N MET A 470 -10.36 -10.43 -6.53
CA MET A 470 -9.05 -9.78 -6.62
C MET A 470 -7.96 -10.85 -6.49
N THR A 471 -7.51 -11.36 -7.62
CA THR A 471 -6.46 -12.39 -7.74
C THR A 471 -5.06 -11.84 -7.43
N PRO A 472 -4.03 -12.70 -7.18
CA PRO A 472 -2.71 -12.26 -6.67
C PRO A 472 -2.01 -11.20 -7.52
N ASN A 473 -2.15 -11.26 -8.85
CA ASN A 473 -1.68 -10.27 -9.82
C ASN A 473 -2.23 -8.84 -9.61
N VAL A 474 -3.35 -8.67 -8.90
CA VAL A 474 -3.95 -7.36 -8.63
C VAL A 474 -4.17 -7.05 -7.15
N SER A 475 -4.32 -8.05 -6.27
CA SER A 475 -4.30 -7.80 -4.81
C SER A 475 -2.96 -7.19 -4.38
N ARG A 476 -1.84 -7.60 -5.02
CA ARG A 476 -0.52 -6.96 -4.89
C ARG A 476 -0.52 -5.46 -5.20
N LEU A 477 -1.34 -5.03 -6.16
CA LEU A 477 -1.46 -3.62 -6.55
C LEU A 477 -2.28 -2.86 -5.49
N LEU A 478 -3.41 -3.43 -5.06
CA LEU A 478 -4.24 -2.85 -3.99
C LEU A 478 -3.45 -2.67 -2.69
N ILE A 479 -2.57 -3.62 -2.34
CA ILE A 479 -1.65 -3.52 -1.20
C ILE A 479 -0.61 -2.41 -1.44
N LYS A 480 0.12 -2.43 -2.56
CA LYS A 480 1.16 -1.42 -2.88
C LYS A 480 0.62 0.02 -2.98
N TRP A 481 -0.66 0.16 -3.31
CA TRP A 481 -1.37 1.43 -3.42
C TRP A 481 -2.08 1.86 -2.12
N GLY A 482 -2.02 1.07 -1.04
CA GLY A 482 -2.74 1.35 0.22
C GLY A 482 -4.26 1.28 0.10
N VAL A 483 -4.79 0.76 -1.02
CA VAL A 483 -6.22 0.60 -1.27
C VAL A 483 -6.78 -0.57 -0.45
N ALA A 484 -5.98 -1.60 -0.21
CA ALA A 484 -6.37 -2.71 0.66
C ALA A 484 -6.71 -2.22 2.09
N ASP A 485 -5.90 -1.30 2.63
CA ASP A 485 -6.10 -0.72 3.97
C ASP A 485 -7.33 0.21 4.05
N ILE A 486 -7.79 0.74 2.90
CA ILE A 486 -9.00 1.56 2.81
C ILE A 486 -10.26 0.68 2.80
N ILE A 487 -10.18 -0.52 2.22
CA ILE A 487 -11.30 -1.49 2.17
C ILE A 487 -11.40 -2.29 3.47
N GLY A 488 -10.26 -2.67 4.07
CA GLY A 488 -10.21 -3.37 5.35
C GLY A 488 -10.94 -4.72 5.35
N ASP A 489 -11.73 -4.96 6.39
CA ASP A 489 -12.42 -6.24 6.66
C ASP A 489 -13.38 -6.70 5.54
N ASP A 490 -13.76 -5.80 4.63
CA ASP A 490 -14.60 -6.14 3.47
C ASP A 490 -13.88 -6.94 2.37
N LEU A 491 -12.55 -7.11 2.49
CA LEU A 491 -11.74 -8.04 1.70
C LEU A 491 -11.84 -9.47 2.26
N VAL A 492 -12.79 -10.25 1.77
CA VAL A 492 -13.00 -11.64 2.22
C VAL A 492 -11.92 -12.56 1.63
N GLN A 493 -11.38 -13.47 2.44
CA GLN A 493 -10.40 -14.48 2.02
C GLN A 493 -11.00 -15.90 2.13
N CYS A 494 -11.33 -16.52 1.00
CA CYS A 494 -11.75 -17.93 0.97
C CYS A 494 -10.57 -18.87 1.30
N LYS A 495 -10.88 -20.06 1.82
CA LYS A 495 -9.92 -21.14 2.06
C LYS A 495 -9.79 -22.03 0.83
N TYR A 496 -10.88 -22.26 0.12
CA TYR A 496 -10.98 -23.19 -1.00
C TYR A 496 -11.76 -22.59 -2.19
N ILE A 497 -11.53 -23.19 -3.35
CA ILE A 497 -12.55 -23.29 -4.40
C ILE A 497 -12.95 -24.76 -4.59
N ASN A 498 -14.26 -25.00 -4.67
CA ASN A 498 -14.84 -26.29 -5.05
C ASN A 498 -15.45 -26.19 -6.46
N MET A 499 -15.15 -27.16 -7.32
CA MET A 499 -15.99 -27.44 -8.49
C MET A 499 -16.94 -28.58 -8.15
N ARG A 500 -18.22 -28.38 -8.46
CA ARG A 500 -19.31 -29.31 -8.20
C ARG A 500 -19.98 -29.72 -9.50
N ARG A 501 -20.42 -30.96 -9.56
CA ARG A 501 -21.37 -31.45 -10.56
C ARG A 501 -22.76 -30.87 -10.31
N LYS A 502 -23.69 -31.04 -11.26
CA LYS A 502 -25.07 -30.53 -11.11
C LYS A 502 -25.79 -31.11 -9.89
N ASP A 503 -25.46 -32.34 -9.47
CA ASP A 503 -26.00 -32.99 -8.27
C ASP A 503 -25.42 -32.47 -6.93
N GLY A 504 -24.34 -31.69 -6.97
CA GLY A 504 -23.64 -31.14 -5.80
C GLY A 504 -22.40 -31.91 -5.34
N GLU A 505 -22.04 -33.03 -6.00
CA GLU A 505 -20.78 -33.77 -5.75
C GLU A 505 -19.57 -32.87 -6.04
N VAL A 506 -18.65 -32.75 -5.08
CA VAL A 506 -17.38 -32.02 -5.27
C VAL A 506 -16.40 -32.88 -6.06
N VAL A 507 -16.15 -32.51 -7.31
CA VAL A 507 -15.23 -33.21 -8.25
C VAL A 507 -13.84 -32.59 -8.31
N GLN A 508 -13.70 -31.34 -7.88
CA GLN A 508 -12.43 -30.66 -7.68
C GLN A 508 -12.48 -29.84 -6.39
N ARG A 509 -11.41 -29.89 -5.59
CA ARG A 509 -11.19 -28.94 -4.49
C ARG A 509 -9.74 -28.47 -4.54
N THR A 510 -9.55 -27.16 -4.50
CA THR A 510 -8.22 -26.53 -4.54
C THR A 510 -8.10 -25.57 -3.36
N GLU A 511 -7.03 -25.73 -2.56
CA GLU A 511 -6.70 -24.77 -1.49
C GLU A 511 -6.34 -23.42 -2.10
N LEU A 512 -7.05 -22.38 -1.69
CA LEU A 512 -6.68 -20.98 -1.93
C LEU A 512 -5.83 -20.47 -0.76
N HIS A 513 -6.33 -20.56 0.48
CA HIS A 513 -5.60 -20.08 1.65
C HIS A 513 -5.21 -21.24 2.59
N PRO A 514 -3.92 -21.41 2.95
CA PRO A 514 -2.80 -20.50 2.67
C PRO A 514 -2.02 -20.73 1.36
N LYS A 515 -2.35 -21.73 0.52
CA LYS A 515 -1.58 -22.13 -0.68
C LYS A 515 -1.15 -20.97 -1.58
N VAL A 516 -2.11 -20.18 -2.04
CA VAL A 516 -1.90 -19.03 -2.94
C VAL A 516 -0.99 -17.99 -2.28
N VAL A 517 -1.16 -17.69 -0.99
CA VAL A 517 -0.26 -16.76 -0.27
C VAL A 517 1.16 -17.30 -0.18
N ARG A 518 1.36 -18.62 0.02
CA ARG A 518 2.69 -19.25 0.05
C ARG A 518 3.37 -19.28 -1.31
N GLU A 519 2.60 -19.44 -2.39
CA GLU A 519 3.13 -19.71 -3.74
C GLU A 519 3.27 -18.44 -4.60
N PHE A 520 2.41 -17.44 -4.39
CA PHE A 520 2.42 -16.16 -5.13
C PHE A 520 2.83 -14.96 -4.27
N GLY A 521 2.93 -15.11 -2.95
CA GLY A 521 3.23 -14.02 -2.00
C GLY A 521 2.05 -13.09 -1.68
N PHE A 522 0.94 -13.18 -2.42
CA PHE A 522 -0.20 -12.28 -2.32
C PHE A 522 -1.55 -13.03 -2.20
N PRO A 523 -2.54 -12.47 -1.50
CA PRO A 523 -3.85 -13.11 -1.27
C PRO A 523 -4.73 -13.13 -2.53
N TRP A 524 -5.78 -13.96 -2.47
CA TRP A 524 -6.89 -13.96 -3.43
C TRP A 524 -8.15 -13.60 -2.65
N TRP A 525 -8.62 -12.37 -2.83
CA TRP A 525 -9.79 -11.85 -2.13
C TRP A 525 -11.05 -11.89 -2.99
N MET A 526 -12.21 -11.84 -2.34
CA MET A 526 -13.48 -11.45 -2.95
C MET A 526 -14.06 -10.29 -2.16
N VAL A 527 -14.67 -9.35 -2.88
CA VAL A 527 -15.08 -8.05 -2.35
C VAL A 527 -16.36 -7.60 -3.03
N HIS A 528 -17.21 -6.84 -2.32
CA HIS A 528 -18.37 -6.21 -2.93
C HIS A 528 -17.88 -5.10 -3.88
N ARG A 529 -18.39 -5.03 -5.11
CA ARG A 529 -17.85 -4.11 -6.14
C ARG A 529 -17.91 -2.63 -5.69
N HIS A 530 -18.91 -2.28 -4.90
CA HIS A 530 -19.03 -1.00 -4.18
C HIS A 530 -17.81 -0.67 -3.30
N HIS A 531 -17.34 -1.61 -2.47
CA HIS A 531 -16.24 -1.38 -1.52
C HIS A 531 -14.91 -1.23 -2.25
N LEU A 532 -14.67 -2.06 -3.28
CA LEU A 532 -13.49 -1.93 -4.16
C LEU A 532 -13.47 -0.56 -4.87
N HIS A 533 -14.60 -0.14 -5.45
CA HIS A 533 -14.70 1.15 -6.14
C HIS A 533 -14.49 2.33 -5.19
N THR A 534 -15.12 2.31 -4.03
CA THR A 534 -14.97 3.34 -2.98
C THR A 534 -13.51 3.43 -2.50
N GLY A 535 -12.87 2.27 -2.27
CA GLY A 535 -11.45 2.20 -1.90
C GLY A 535 -10.51 2.75 -2.97
N LEU A 536 -10.77 2.45 -4.25
CA LEU A 536 -10.02 3.01 -5.38
C LEU A 536 -10.27 4.51 -5.56
N ALA A 537 -11.50 4.99 -5.38
CA ALA A 537 -11.83 6.42 -5.51
C ALA A 537 -11.17 7.25 -4.39
N GLU A 538 -11.16 6.74 -3.16
CA GLU A 538 -10.46 7.34 -2.04
C GLU A 538 -8.93 7.25 -2.19
N GLY A 539 -8.40 6.10 -2.65
CA GLY A 539 -6.98 5.95 -2.98
C GLY A 539 -6.50 6.94 -4.05
N ALA A 540 -7.31 7.16 -5.09
CA ALA A 540 -7.06 8.16 -6.14
C ALA A 540 -7.02 9.58 -5.56
N ARG A 541 -8.01 9.97 -4.72
CA ARG A 541 -8.01 11.28 -4.03
C ARG A 541 -6.78 11.47 -3.14
N ARG A 542 -6.36 10.44 -2.39
CA ARG A 542 -5.14 10.48 -1.55
C ARG A 542 -3.85 10.64 -2.37
N HIS A 543 -3.85 10.16 -3.61
CA HIS A 543 -2.77 10.40 -4.58
C HIS A 543 -2.94 11.71 -5.40
N GLY A 544 -3.88 12.59 -5.03
CA GLY A 544 -4.04 13.92 -5.64
C GLY A 544 -4.82 13.94 -6.96
N VAL A 545 -5.44 12.82 -7.35
CA VAL A 545 -6.26 12.74 -8.58
C VAL A 545 -7.48 13.65 -8.48
N LYS A 546 -7.67 14.51 -9.48
CA LYS A 546 -8.88 15.33 -9.63
C LYS A 546 -9.99 14.50 -10.29
N ILE A 547 -10.89 13.92 -9.49
CA ILE A 547 -12.10 13.27 -10.03
C ILE A 547 -13.20 14.33 -10.19
N ILE A 548 -13.75 14.45 -11.40
CA ILE A 548 -14.87 15.32 -11.74
C ILE A 548 -16.06 14.43 -12.13
N THR A 549 -17.12 14.45 -11.33
CA THR A 549 -18.40 13.80 -11.65
C THR A 549 -19.31 14.73 -12.44
N ASP A 550 -20.39 14.18 -12.99
CA ASP A 550 -21.35 14.88 -13.84
C ASP A 550 -20.69 15.59 -15.04
N ALA A 551 -19.70 14.90 -15.63
CA ALA A 551 -18.75 15.37 -16.64
C ALA A 551 -18.70 14.40 -17.83
N ARG A 552 -19.86 13.88 -18.26
CA ARG A 552 -19.98 12.97 -19.41
C ARG A 552 -19.33 13.58 -20.65
N VAL A 553 -18.23 12.96 -21.12
CA VAL A 553 -17.55 13.31 -22.36
C VAL A 553 -18.46 13.01 -23.56
N THR A 554 -18.55 13.97 -24.47
CA THR A 554 -19.39 13.88 -25.68
C THR A 554 -18.63 14.12 -26.98
N ASN A 555 -17.47 14.79 -26.93
CA ASN A 555 -16.64 15.08 -28.09
C ASN A 555 -15.15 15.07 -27.70
N ILE A 556 -14.30 14.55 -28.58
CA ILE A 556 -12.84 14.46 -28.44
C ILE A 556 -12.23 15.07 -29.70
N ASN A 557 -11.23 15.93 -29.54
CA ASN A 557 -10.49 16.53 -30.65
C ASN A 557 -8.99 16.35 -30.43
N ASP A 558 -8.44 15.35 -31.13
CA ASP A 558 -7.04 14.94 -31.15
C ASP A 558 -6.27 15.44 -32.39
N ALA A 559 -6.92 16.23 -33.24
CA ALA A 559 -6.25 16.99 -34.31
C ALA A 559 -5.37 18.14 -33.76
N THR A 560 -5.47 18.45 -32.47
CA THR A 560 -4.56 19.34 -31.74
C THR A 560 -3.85 18.60 -30.62
N THR A 561 -2.63 19.02 -30.31
CA THR A 561 -1.91 18.66 -29.07
C THR A 561 -1.75 19.94 -28.23
N PRO A 562 -2.19 19.98 -26.96
CA PRO A 562 -2.90 18.94 -26.22
C PRO A 562 -4.27 18.59 -26.82
N VAL A 563 -4.73 17.36 -26.55
CA VAL A 563 -6.05 16.84 -26.93
C VAL A 563 -7.13 17.63 -26.20
N GLN A 564 -8.16 18.07 -26.92
CA GLN A 564 -9.29 18.78 -26.32
C GLN A 564 -10.47 17.83 -26.12
N VAL A 565 -11.13 17.94 -24.96
CA VAL A 565 -12.25 17.08 -24.58
C VAL A 565 -13.41 17.95 -24.13
N GLN A 566 -14.58 17.76 -24.72
CA GLN A 566 -15.79 18.50 -24.34
C GLN A 566 -16.78 17.56 -23.66
N THR A 567 -17.38 18.06 -22.58
CA THR A 567 -18.46 17.38 -21.85
C THR A 567 -19.83 17.88 -22.30
N TYR A 568 -20.88 17.14 -21.93
CA TYR A 568 -22.27 17.47 -22.27
C TYR A 568 -22.75 18.84 -21.73
N LYS A 569 -22.06 19.41 -20.73
CA LYS A 569 -22.32 20.75 -20.17
C LYS A 569 -21.68 21.90 -20.96
N GLY A 570 -20.80 21.59 -21.91
CA GLY A 570 -19.96 22.56 -22.60
C GLY A 570 -18.60 22.80 -21.94
N ASP A 571 -18.35 22.26 -20.73
CA ASP A 571 -17.03 22.33 -20.10
C ASP A 571 -15.99 21.65 -20.99
N THR A 572 -14.91 22.37 -21.27
CA THR A 572 -13.80 21.92 -22.13
C THR A 572 -12.54 21.72 -21.30
N TYR A 573 -11.88 20.57 -21.50
CA TYR A 573 -10.65 20.17 -20.83
C TYR A 573 -9.55 19.89 -21.86
N THR A 574 -8.29 20.01 -21.45
CA THR A 574 -7.11 19.82 -22.33
C THR A 574 -6.10 18.90 -21.67
N PHE A 575 -5.64 17.87 -22.38
CA PHE A 575 -4.71 16.87 -21.85
C PHE A 575 -3.59 16.54 -22.84
N ASP A 576 -2.39 16.29 -22.32
CA ASP A 576 -1.25 15.83 -23.12
C ASP A 576 -1.45 14.36 -23.55
N LEU A 577 -2.15 13.58 -22.72
CA LEU A 577 -2.64 12.23 -23.01
C LEU A 577 -4.09 12.07 -22.53
N LEU A 578 -4.95 11.48 -23.36
CA LEU A 578 -6.30 11.05 -22.99
C LEU A 578 -6.41 9.52 -22.98
N ILE A 579 -6.96 8.96 -21.90
CA ILE A 579 -7.15 7.52 -21.73
C ILE A 579 -8.65 7.19 -21.69
N GLY A 580 -9.12 6.39 -22.64
CA GLY A 580 -10.44 5.80 -22.67
C GLY A 580 -10.54 4.60 -21.73
N SER A 581 -11.07 4.84 -20.52
CA SER A 581 -11.42 3.82 -19.52
C SER A 581 -12.95 3.67 -19.34
N ASP A 582 -13.71 4.12 -20.33
CA ASP A 582 -15.17 4.29 -20.35
C ASP A 582 -15.95 3.04 -20.85
N GLY A 583 -15.31 1.88 -20.77
CA GLY A 583 -15.94 0.55 -20.78
C GLY A 583 -16.66 0.13 -22.06
N LEU A 584 -17.66 -0.76 -21.90
CA LEU A 584 -18.37 -1.39 -23.03
C LEU A 584 -19.01 -0.37 -23.99
N LYS A 585 -19.54 0.74 -23.48
CA LYS A 585 -20.24 1.77 -24.28
C LYS A 585 -19.33 2.92 -24.75
N SER A 586 -18.02 2.82 -24.48
CA SER A 586 -16.96 3.81 -24.69
C SER A 586 -17.18 4.78 -25.86
N VAL A 587 -17.09 6.07 -25.55
CA VAL A 587 -17.01 7.20 -26.50
C VAL A 587 -15.61 7.26 -27.09
N ALA A 588 -14.56 7.03 -26.29
CA ALA A 588 -13.18 7.03 -26.76
C ALA A 588 -12.93 5.97 -27.86
N ARG A 589 -13.48 4.75 -27.71
CA ARG A 589 -13.39 3.71 -28.76
C ARG A 589 -14.19 4.10 -30.00
N LYS A 590 -15.37 4.70 -29.86
CA LYS A 590 -16.17 5.18 -30.99
C LYS A 590 -15.49 6.31 -31.76
N HIS A 591 -14.69 7.14 -31.08
CA HIS A 591 -13.86 8.18 -31.69
C HIS A 591 -12.74 7.57 -32.54
N LEU A 592 -11.94 6.67 -31.95
CA LEU A 592 -10.81 6.04 -32.63
C LEU A 592 -11.22 5.04 -33.71
N PHE A 593 -12.26 4.25 -33.45
CA PHE A 593 -12.68 3.10 -34.25
C PHE A 593 -14.23 3.03 -34.35
N PRO A 594 -14.87 3.90 -35.14
CA PRO A 594 -16.34 4.01 -35.21
C PRO A 594 -17.08 2.68 -35.51
N GLU A 595 -16.49 1.82 -36.34
CA GLU A 595 -17.04 0.53 -36.76
C GLU A 595 -16.98 -0.56 -35.65
N VAL A 596 -16.25 -0.31 -34.55
CA VAL A 596 -15.95 -1.32 -33.52
C VAL A 596 -17.01 -1.35 -32.41
N VAL A 597 -18.02 -2.15 -32.66
CA VAL A 597 -19.09 -2.49 -31.71
C VAL A 597 -18.78 -3.85 -31.03
N PRO A 598 -18.73 -3.92 -29.68
CA PRO A 598 -18.61 -5.19 -28.95
C PRO A 598 -19.78 -6.14 -29.24
N ARG A 599 -19.53 -7.45 -29.25
CA ARG A 599 -20.54 -8.47 -29.61
C ARG A 599 -20.51 -9.64 -28.65
N ALA A 600 -21.65 -10.31 -28.46
CA ALA A 600 -21.69 -11.58 -27.75
C ALA A 600 -20.99 -12.66 -28.61
N PRO A 601 -19.94 -13.36 -28.10
CA PRO A 601 -19.23 -14.40 -28.85
C PRO A 601 -19.93 -15.76 -28.78
N THR A 602 -20.95 -15.87 -27.92
CA THR A 602 -21.82 -17.03 -27.70
C THR A 602 -23.21 -16.52 -27.31
N ASN A 603 -24.23 -17.37 -27.32
CA ASN A 603 -25.55 -16.99 -26.82
C ASN A 603 -25.69 -17.09 -25.29
N ASN A 604 -24.59 -17.10 -24.54
CA ASN A 604 -24.64 -17.17 -23.08
C ASN A 604 -24.82 -15.79 -22.46
N ALA A 605 -25.75 -15.72 -21.51
CA ALA A 605 -26.03 -14.55 -20.68
C ALA A 605 -25.92 -14.92 -19.20
N ALA A 606 -25.80 -13.93 -18.33
CA ALA A 606 -25.62 -14.14 -16.89
C ALA A 606 -26.65 -13.36 -16.05
N TYR A 607 -27.36 -14.05 -15.17
CA TYR A 607 -28.02 -13.39 -14.03
C TYR A 607 -26.99 -13.10 -12.94
N ARG A 608 -27.28 -12.13 -12.07
CA ARG A 608 -26.43 -11.78 -10.92
C ARG A 608 -27.31 -11.46 -9.71
N ALA A 609 -27.04 -12.10 -8.58
CA ALA A 609 -27.79 -11.90 -7.34
C ALA A 609 -26.85 -11.71 -6.15
N VAL A 610 -27.26 -10.86 -5.21
CA VAL A 610 -26.65 -10.71 -3.89
C VAL A 610 -27.75 -10.91 -2.84
N LEU A 611 -27.49 -11.72 -1.81
CA LEU A 611 -28.43 -12.04 -0.73
C LEU A 611 -27.68 -12.05 0.61
N PRO A 612 -28.23 -11.50 1.71
CA PRO A 612 -27.59 -11.64 3.03
C PRO A 612 -27.56 -13.11 3.46
N TYR A 613 -26.42 -13.60 3.97
CA TYR A 613 -26.28 -15.00 4.41
C TYR A 613 -27.29 -15.37 5.51
N GLU A 614 -27.66 -14.42 6.39
CA GLU A 614 -28.70 -14.63 7.40
C GLU A 614 -30.08 -14.92 6.77
N TYR A 615 -30.43 -14.23 5.69
CA TYR A 615 -31.67 -14.46 4.93
C TYR A 615 -31.62 -15.80 4.18
N VAL A 616 -30.48 -16.14 3.58
CA VAL A 616 -30.27 -17.45 2.93
C VAL A 616 -30.39 -18.59 3.94
N TYR A 617 -29.66 -18.54 5.06
CA TYR A 617 -29.63 -19.61 6.06
C TYR A 617 -30.92 -19.75 6.88
N SER A 618 -31.82 -18.77 6.86
CA SER A 618 -33.15 -18.86 7.51
C SER A 618 -34.21 -19.46 6.59
N HIS A 619 -34.10 -19.27 5.26
CA HIS A 619 -35.09 -19.76 4.29
C HIS A 619 -34.64 -21.02 3.53
N ALA A 620 -33.33 -21.25 3.43
CA ALA A 620 -32.69 -22.44 2.84
C ALA A 620 -31.61 -23.00 3.80
N PRO A 621 -31.97 -23.62 4.93
CA PRO A 621 -31.00 -23.98 5.98
C PRO A 621 -29.87 -24.92 5.54
N LEU A 622 -30.10 -25.75 4.52
CA LEU A 622 -29.10 -26.65 3.93
C LEU A 622 -27.97 -25.92 3.18
N ALA A 623 -28.13 -24.62 2.88
CA ALA A 623 -27.06 -23.80 2.31
C ALA A 623 -25.85 -23.64 3.26
N ARG A 624 -26.01 -23.98 4.56
CA ARG A 624 -24.91 -24.01 5.54
C ARG A 624 -23.85 -25.06 5.19
N ASP A 625 -24.17 -26.09 4.41
CA ASP A 625 -23.23 -27.11 3.92
C ASP A 625 -22.08 -26.53 3.08
N PHE A 626 -22.26 -25.34 2.50
CA PHE A 626 -21.28 -24.71 1.61
C PHE A 626 -20.27 -23.82 2.36
N GLY A 627 -20.65 -23.26 3.50
CA GLY A 627 -19.84 -22.31 4.25
C GLY A 627 -19.56 -21.01 3.49
N ASN A 628 -18.34 -20.49 3.68
CA ASN A 628 -17.85 -19.21 3.14
C ASN A 628 -16.62 -19.44 2.24
N ASP A 629 -16.77 -20.32 1.25
CA ASP A 629 -15.76 -20.61 0.22
C ASP A 629 -16.28 -20.24 -1.19
N ILE A 630 -15.46 -20.44 -2.23
CA ILE A 630 -15.92 -20.31 -3.62
C ILE A 630 -16.48 -21.66 -4.08
N ASP A 631 -17.71 -21.67 -4.60
CA ASP A 631 -18.33 -22.87 -5.17
C ASP A 631 -18.76 -22.62 -6.62
N VAL A 632 -18.50 -23.59 -7.49
CA VAL A 632 -18.85 -23.55 -8.92
C VAL A 632 -19.59 -24.82 -9.30
N TRP A 633 -20.89 -24.73 -9.56
CA TRP A 633 -21.67 -25.84 -10.11
C TRP A 633 -21.60 -25.80 -11.63
N ALA A 634 -21.01 -26.83 -12.21
CA ALA A 634 -21.09 -27.10 -13.63
C ALA A 634 -22.51 -27.53 -14.01
N TYR A 635 -22.93 -27.17 -15.22
CA TYR A 635 -24.27 -27.47 -15.74
C TYR A 635 -24.23 -27.56 -17.26
N GLU A 636 -25.21 -28.20 -17.88
CA GLU A 636 -25.23 -28.31 -19.34
C GLU A 636 -25.53 -26.94 -19.98
N LYS A 637 -24.62 -26.44 -20.82
CA LYS A 637 -24.64 -25.11 -21.45
C LYS A 637 -24.73 -23.91 -20.46
N GLY A 638 -24.43 -24.13 -19.18
CA GLY A 638 -24.52 -23.10 -18.14
C GLY A 638 -23.66 -23.43 -16.92
N TYR A 639 -23.68 -22.57 -15.91
CA TYR A 639 -23.06 -22.83 -14.61
C TYR A 639 -23.60 -21.84 -13.56
N VAL A 640 -23.37 -22.14 -12.28
CA VAL A 640 -23.56 -21.18 -11.18
C VAL A 640 -22.24 -21.03 -10.41
N ILE A 641 -21.71 -19.81 -10.33
CA ILE A 641 -20.59 -19.44 -9.45
C ILE A 641 -21.15 -18.73 -8.22
N MET A 642 -20.62 -19.05 -7.05
CA MET A 642 -21.02 -18.55 -5.74
C MET A 642 -19.79 -18.20 -4.90
N TYR A 643 -19.83 -17.08 -4.14
CA TYR A 643 -18.80 -16.75 -3.15
C TYR A 643 -19.27 -15.67 -2.14
N PRO A 644 -18.67 -15.63 -0.94
CA PRO A 644 -18.94 -14.59 0.06
C PRO A 644 -18.32 -13.23 -0.32
N ILE A 645 -18.98 -12.15 0.07
CA ILE A 645 -18.50 -10.76 0.05
C ILE A 645 -18.95 -10.02 1.33
N SER A 646 -18.67 -8.72 1.42
CA SER A 646 -19.10 -7.84 2.53
C SER A 646 -18.67 -8.34 3.92
N ALA A 647 -17.37 -8.59 4.13
CA ALA A 647 -16.82 -9.24 5.32
C ALA A 647 -17.44 -10.62 5.65
N GLY A 648 -17.95 -11.33 4.64
CA GLY A 648 -18.60 -12.64 4.77
C GLY A 648 -20.07 -12.60 5.18
N LYS A 649 -20.71 -11.42 5.13
CA LYS A 649 -22.13 -11.21 5.49
C LYS A 649 -23.08 -11.42 4.32
N ASP A 650 -22.61 -11.17 3.10
CA ASP A 650 -23.41 -11.27 1.88
C ASP A 650 -22.92 -12.41 0.98
N TRP A 651 -23.87 -13.15 0.45
CA TRP A 651 -23.73 -14.18 -0.56
C TRP A 651 -23.85 -13.54 -1.94
N ASN A 652 -22.90 -13.81 -2.83
CA ASN A 652 -22.97 -13.38 -4.23
C ASN A 652 -23.01 -14.59 -5.17
N ALA A 653 -23.86 -14.54 -6.18
CA ALA A 653 -23.88 -15.52 -7.26
C ALA A 653 -24.01 -14.94 -8.66
N VAL A 654 -23.46 -15.69 -9.62
CA VAL A 654 -23.53 -15.45 -11.06
C VAL A 654 -24.04 -16.71 -11.73
N MET A 655 -25.18 -16.64 -12.41
CA MET A 655 -25.85 -17.79 -13.02
C MET A 655 -25.82 -17.65 -14.55
N SER A 656 -24.85 -18.32 -15.17
CA SER A 656 -24.62 -18.32 -16.62
C SER A 656 -25.50 -19.36 -17.29
N HIS A 657 -26.24 -18.96 -18.32
CA HIS A 657 -27.23 -19.80 -19.00
C HIS A 657 -27.24 -19.50 -20.51
N TYR A 658 -27.66 -20.48 -21.31
CA TYR A 658 -27.77 -20.35 -22.76
C TYR A 658 -29.13 -19.78 -23.18
N ARG A 659 -29.16 -19.05 -24.30
CA ARG A 659 -30.36 -18.55 -24.99
C ARG A 659 -30.34 -18.96 -26.46
N ASP A 660 -31.51 -19.11 -27.08
CA ASP A 660 -31.58 -19.41 -28.52
C ASP A 660 -31.18 -18.21 -29.39
N VAL A 661 -31.35 -17.00 -28.87
CA VAL A 661 -30.90 -15.73 -29.44
C VAL A 661 -29.86 -15.10 -28.51
N PRO A 662 -28.68 -14.65 -29.00
CA PRO A 662 -27.70 -13.99 -28.16
C PRO A 662 -28.23 -12.65 -27.63
N VAL A 663 -28.07 -12.43 -26.32
CA VAL A 663 -28.44 -11.19 -25.64
C VAL A 663 -27.40 -10.11 -25.96
N THR A 664 -27.84 -8.95 -26.46
CA THR A 664 -26.95 -7.83 -26.86
C THR A 664 -26.89 -6.70 -25.84
N ASP A 665 -27.97 -6.47 -25.10
CA ASP A 665 -28.11 -5.41 -24.10
C ASP A 665 -28.61 -5.98 -22.76
N VAL A 666 -28.55 -5.20 -21.68
CA VAL A 666 -29.03 -5.63 -20.36
C VAL A 666 -30.56 -5.68 -20.37
N GLU A 667 -31.13 -6.81 -19.97
CA GLU A 667 -32.58 -6.96 -19.80
C GLU A 667 -32.93 -6.82 -18.31
N ASP A 668 -33.77 -5.84 -17.95
CA ASP A 668 -34.20 -5.61 -16.56
C ASP A 668 -35.34 -6.54 -16.12
N ASN A 669 -36.31 -6.79 -17.01
CA ASN A 669 -37.58 -7.46 -16.71
C ASN A 669 -37.52 -8.97 -16.97
N CYS A 670 -36.62 -9.69 -16.28
CA CYS A 670 -36.49 -11.14 -16.42
C CYS A 670 -37.38 -11.91 -15.44
N SER A 671 -38.00 -13.00 -15.91
CA SER A 671 -38.70 -13.95 -15.04
C SER A 671 -37.70 -14.76 -14.21
N MET A 672 -37.85 -14.75 -12.88
CA MET A 672 -37.03 -15.60 -12.00
C MET A 672 -37.52 -17.05 -12.03
N GLU A 673 -38.77 -17.28 -12.43
CA GLU A 673 -39.31 -18.60 -12.73
C GLU A 673 -38.61 -19.23 -13.95
N GLU A 674 -38.31 -18.46 -15.00
CA GLU A 674 -37.50 -18.91 -16.15
C GLU A 674 -36.07 -19.29 -15.72
N MET A 675 -35.48 -18.55 -14.78
CA MET A 675 -34.18 -18.89 -14.19
C MET A 675 -34.22 -20.17 -13.36
N VAL A 676 -35.22 -20.32 -12.47
CA VAL A 676 -35.40 -21.50 -11.62
C VAL A 676 -35.75 -22.75 -12.44
N GLU A 677 -36.50 -22.62 -13.54
CA GLU A 677 -36.81 -23.72 -14.46
C GLU A 677 -35.57 -24.17 -15.27
N TYR A 678 -34.71 -23.23 -15.69
CA TYR A 678 -33.44 -23.57 -16.36
C TYR A 678 -32.54 -24.42 -15.46
N PHE A 679 -32.44 -24.07 -14.17
CA PHE A 679 -31.59 -24.75 -13.18
C PHE A 679 -32.34 -25.77 -12.30
N LYS A 680 -33.52 -26.24 -12.70
CA LYS A 680 -34.37 -27.12 -11.86
C LYS A 680 -33.71 -28.46 -11.46
N ASP A 681 -32.75 -28.93 -12.25
CA ASP A 681 -32.04 -30.20 -12.05
C ASP A 681 -30.65 -30.00 -11.39
N ILE A 682 -30.43 -28.84 -10.77
CA ILE A 682 -29.22 -28.51 -9.98
C ILE A 682 -29.39 -28.91 -8.50
N ASP A 683 -28.27 -28.96 -7.77
CA ASP A 683 -28.13 -29.29 -6.35
C ASP A 683 -29.34 -28.79 -5.54
N PRO A 684 -30.16 -29.68 -4.94
CA PRO A 684 -31.40 -29.29 -4.27
C PRO A 684 -31.22 -28.26 -3.13
N ARG A 685 -30.01 -28.07 -2.63
CA ARG A 685 -29.65 -27.01 -1.66
C ARG A 685 -29.45 -25.68 -2.35
N LEU A 686 -28.71 -25.64 -3.48
CA LEU A 686 -28.56 -24.44 -4.30
C LEU A 686 -29.90 -24.01 -4.91
N LEU A 687 -30.71 -24.95 -5.39
CA LEU A 687 -32.03 -24.66 -5.96
C LEU A 687 -32.98 -23.97 -4.95
N GLN A 688 -32.81 -24.24 -3.66
CA GLN A 688 -33.52 -23.48 -2.61
C GLN A 688 -33.05 -22.01 -2.54
N ILE A 689 -31.75 -21.74 -2.67
CA ILE A 689 -31.20 -20.37 -2.70
C ILE A 689 -31.65 -19.63 -3.96
N LEU A 690 -31.61 -20.27 -5.13
CA LEU A 690 -32.06 -19.65 -6.39
C LEU A 690 -33.53 -19.19 -6.31
N ARG A 691 -34.39 -19.94 -5.62
CA ARG A 691 -35.79 -19.56 -5.35
C ARG A 691 -35.95 -18.37 -4.38
N LEU A 692 -34.88 -17.90 -3.73
CA LEU A 692 -34.90 -16.69 -2.90
C LEU A 692 -34.58 -15.42 -3.71
N VAL A 693 -34.07 -15.56 -4.94
CA VAL A 693 -33.79 -14.44 -5.85
C VAL A 693 -35.13 -13.94 -6.42
N LYS A 694 -35.58 -12.78 -5.94
CA LYS A 694 -36.85 -12.15 -6.34
C LYS A 694 -36.74 -11.34 -7.62
N GLU A 695 -35.56 -10.81 -7.89
CA GLU A 695 -35.25 -9.95 -9.04
C GLU A 695 -33.79 -10.14 -9.44
N SER A 696 -33.53 -10.14 -10.75
CA SER A 696 -32.19 -10.07 -11.34
C SER A 696 -32.30 -9.62 -12.79
N LYS A 697 -31.38 -8.75 -13.20
CA LYS A 697 -31.16 -8.41 -14.61
C LYS A 697 -30.47 -9.57 -15.34
N ARG A 698 -30.72 -9.74 -16.64
CA ARG A 698 -29.95 -10.65 -17.51
C ARG A 698 -28.89 -9.82 -18.25
N TRP A 699 -27.62 -10.13 -17.99
CA TRP A 699 -26.47 -9.40 -18.53
C TRP A 699 -25.92 -10.09 -19.77
N PRO A 700 -25.67 -9.36 -20.88
CA PRO A 700 -24.97 -9.89 -22.04
C PRO A 700 -23.48 -10.11 -21.72
N LEU A 701 -22.86 -11.11 -22.33
CA LEU A 701 -21.43 -11.39 -22.21
C LEU A 701 -20.69 -10.87 -23.45
N LEU A 702 -20.62 -9.55 -23.60
CA LEU A 702 -20.02 -8.89 -24.76
C LEU A 702 -18.48 -8.95 -24.73
N VAL A 703 -17.90 -9.07 -25.93
CA VAL A 703 -16.46 -9.04 -26.17
C VAL A 703 -16.11 -7.96 -27.19
N THR A 704 -15.10 -7.16 -26.88
CA THR A 704 -14.43 -6.29 -27.86
C THR A 704 -13.42 -7.16 -28.61
N GLY A 705 -13.60 -7.29 -29.93
CA GLY A 705 -12.71 -8.11 -30.77
C GLY A 705 -11.26 -7.61 -30.77
N PRO A 706 -10.31 -8.40 -31.30
CA PRO A 706 -8.91 -7.97 -31.40
C PRO A 706 -8.82 -6.70 -32.26
N LEU A 707 -8.34 -5.62 -31.64
CA LEU A 707 -8.08 -4.35 -32.31
C LEU A 707 -6.68 -4.35 -32.91
N GLU A 708 -6.47 -3.65 -34.02
CA GLU A 708 -5.13 -3.53 -34.64
C GLU A 708 -4.19 -2.58 -33.88
N SER A 709 -4.77 -1.66 -33.10
CA SER A 709 -4.09 -0.73 -32.18
C SER A 709 -5.10 -0.32 -31.09
N TRP A 710 -4.64 0.29 -30.00
CA TRP A 710 -5.50 0.85 -28.95
C TRP A 710 -5.47 2.39 -28.93
N SER A 711 -4.75 3.05 -29.84
CA SER A 711 -4.57 4.50 -29.87
C SER A 711 -4.61 5.09 -31.27
N ASN A 712 -4.71 6.42 -31.33
CA ASN A 712 -4.55 7.17 -32.59
C ASN A 712 -3.08 7.17 -33.09
N ALA A 713 -2.86 7.67 -34.30
CA ALA A 713 -1.53 7.74 -34.91
C ALA A 713 -0.57 8.68 -34.15
N GLN A 714 -1.11 9.68 -33.45
CA GLN A 714 -0.38 10.65 -32.64
C GLN A 714 0.02 10.10 -31.26
N ARG A 715 -0.51 8.93 -30.85
CA ARG A 715 -0.29 8.30 -29.54
C ARG A 715 -0.63 9.21 -28.35
N ASN A 716 -1.61 10.09 -28.49
CA ASN A 716 -2.11 10.98 -27.43
C ASN A 716 -3.58 10.71 -27.04
N VAL A 717 -4.27 9.78 -27.72
CA VAL A 717 -5.54 9.18 -27.25
C VAL A 717 -5.40 7.66 -27.29
N VAL A 718 -5.64 6.97 -26.17
CA VAL A 718 -5.42 5.52 -25.99
C VAL A 718 -6.55 4.84 -25.21
N LEU A 719 -6.82 3.56 -25.43
CA LEU A 719 -7.85 2.77 -24.73
C LEU A 719 -7.26 1.82 -23.67
N MET A 720 -8.05 1.48 -22.65
CA MET A 720 -7.71 0.47 -21.64
C MET A 720 -8.94 -0.30 -21.13
N GLY A 721 -8.72 -1.46 -20.49
CA GLY A 721 -9.79 -2.27 -19.89
C GLY A 721 -10.91 -2.62 -20.87
N ASP A 722 -12.17 -2.66 -20.39
CA ASP A 722 -13.34 -2.99 -21.21
C ASP A 722 -13.57 -2.05 -22.41
N ALA A 723 -12.98 -0.84 -22.42
CA ALA A 723 -13.00 0.03 -23.60
C ALA A 723 -12.18 -0.57 -24.76
N ALA A 724 -11.09 -1.28 -24.45
CA ALA A 724 -10.17 -1.89 -25.41
C ALA A 724 -10.40 -3.40 -25.64
N HIS A 725 -10.66 -4.17 -24.57
CA HIS A 725 -10.58 -5.64 -24.58
C HIS A 725 -11.61 -6.34 -23.67
N SER A 726 -12.84 -5.80 -23.60
CA SER A 726 -13.93 -6.42 -22.82
C SER A 726 -14.06 -7.92 -23.08
N MET A 727 -14.38 -8.68 -22.03
CA MET A 727 -14.22 -10.14 -22.01
C MET A 727 -15.34 -10.87 -21.27
N VAL A 728 -15.60 -12.12 -21.67
CA VAL A 728 -16.50 -13.01 -20.95
C VAL A 728 -15.99 -13.24 -19.51
N ASN A 729 -16.91 -13.43 -18.57
CA ASN A 729 -16.64 -13.34 -17.14
C ASN A 729 -16.04 -14.59 -16.47
N HIS A 730 -15.89 -15.69 -17.21
CA HIS A 730 -15.62 -17.05 -16.69
C HIS A 730 -14.30 -17.21 -15.91
N LEU A 731 -13.33 -16.31 -16.11
CA LEU A 731 -12.04 -16.32 -15.42
C LEU A 731 -11.87 -15.16 -14.41
N ALA A 732 -12.91 -14.34 -14.20
CA ALA A 732 -12.88 -13.15 -13.33
C ALA A 732 -11.80 -12.08 -13.66
N GLN A 733 -11.11 -12.19 -14.82
CA GLN A 733 -9.94 -11.36 -15.16
C GLN A 733 -10.24 -10.01 -15.82
N GLY A 734 -11.47 -9.64 -16.16
CA GLY A 734 -11.76 -8.37 -16.88
C GLY A 734 -11.27 -7.12 -16.13
N ALA A 735 -11.77 -6.94 -14.91
CA ALA A 735 -11.31 -5.85 -14.03
C ALA A 735 -9.84 -6.01 -13.62
N ALA A 736 -9.34 -7.24 -13.45
CA ALA A 736 -7.93 -7.47 -13.12
C ALA A 736 -7.00 -6.98 -14.24
N THR A 737 -7.29 -7.36 -15.49
CA THR A 737 -6.57 -6.91 -16.69
C THR A 737 -6.65 -5.39 -16.83
N SER A 738 -7.80 -4.79 -16.52
CA SER A 738 -7.97 -3.32 -16.51
C SER A 738 -7.09 -2.61 -15.47
N MET A 739 -6.86 -3.21 -14.30
CA MET A 739 -5.97 -2.63 -13.27
C MET A 739 -4.48 -2.85 -13.61
N GLU A 740 -4.14 -3.96 -14.25
CA GLU A 740 -2.80 -4.20 -14.81
C GLU A 740 -2.44 -3.19 -15.90
N ASP A 741 -3.38 -2.85 -16.79
CA ASP A 741 -3.17 -1.81 -17.81
C ASP A 741 -2.79 -0.48 -17.16
N GLY A 742 -3.53 -0.08 -16.11
CA GLY A 742 -3.24 1.12 -15.32
C GLY A 742 -1.87 1.08 -14.66
N ALA A 743 -1.49 -0.06 -14.05
CA ALA A 743 -0.17 -0.24 -13.45
C ALA A 743 0.98 -0.17 -14.48
N PHE A 744 0.78 -0.75 -15.67
CA PHE A 744 1.74 -0.69 -16.78
C PHE A 744 1.88 0.76 -17.29
N LEU A 745 0.76 1.43 -17.54
CA LEU A 745 0.70 2.83 -17.98
C LEU A 745 1.40 3.76 -16.98
N GLY A 746 1.17 3.58 -15.68
CA GLY A 746 1.86 4.33 -14.63
C GLY A 746 3.39 4.22 -14.72
N ARG A 747 3.94 3.01 -14.98
CA ARG A 747 5.38 2.85 -15.15
C ARG A 747 5.92 3.51 -16.42
N VAL A 748 5.32 3.25 -17.59
CA VAL A 748 5.85 3.84 -18.85
C VAL A 748 5.67 5.36 -18.92
N LEU A 749 4.65 5.93 -18.26
CA LEU A 749 4.49 7.38 -18.14
C LEU A 749 5.45 8.00 -17.12
N GLY A 750 5.87 7.25 -16.10
CA GLY A 750 6.99 7.64 -15.24
C GLY A 750 8.29 7.85 -16.02
N GLU A 751 8.56 7.01 -17.02
CA GLU A 751 9.72 7.18 -17.92
C GLU A 751 9.60 8.43 -18.81
N VAL A 752 8.38 8.86 -19.15
CA VAL A 752 8.13 10.11 -19.87
C VAL A 752 8.39 11.32 -18.97
N VAL A 753 7.91 11.29 -17.73
CA VAL A 753 8.19 12.34 -16.72
C VAL A 753 9.70 12.48 -16.47
N HIS A 754 10.46 11.38 -16.50
CA HIS A 754 11.92 11.40 -16.35
C HIS A 754 12.69 11.60 -17.68
N ASN A 755 12.01 11.95 -18.79
CA ASN A 755 12.62 12.21 -20.11
C ASN A 755 13.45 11.03 -20.67
N VAL A 756 13.14 9.80 -20.25
CA VAL A 756 13.76 8.55 -20.75
C VAL A 756 13.05 8.05 -22.01
N LEU A 757 11.72 8.22 -22.07
CA LEU A 757 10.87 7.95 -23.23
C LEU A 757 10.11 9.20 -23.65
N THR A 758 9.73 9.26 -24.92
CA THR A 758 8.67 10.16 -25.39
C THR A 758 7.30 9.53 -25.20
N LEU A 759 6.23 10.34 -25.14
CA LEU A 759 4.86 9.85 -24.98
C LEU A 759 4.47 8.80 -26.05
N PRO A 760 4.79 8.98 -27.36
CA PRO A 760 4.49 7.96 -28.36
C PRO A 760 5.22 6.63 -28.12
N GLU A 761 6.48 6.66 -27.69
CA GLU A 761 7.26 5.44 -27.38
C GLU A 761 6.66 4.69 -26.18
N ALA A 762 6.19 5.41 -25.17
CA ALA A 762 5.52 4.82 -24.00
C ALA A 762 4.19 4.13 -24.39
N MET A 763 3.37 4.74 -25.25
CA MET A 763 2.11 4.13 -25.70
C MET A 763 2.35 2.94 -26.66
N ASP A 764 3.35 3.03 -27.53
CA ASP A 764 3.74 1.91 -28.40
C ASP A 764 4.19 0.69 -27.61
N LEU A 765 4.87 0.89 -26.47
CA LEU A 765 5.24 -0.20 -25.55
C LEU A 765 4.05 -0.76 -24.79
N TYR A 766 3.14 0.09 -24.33
CA TYR A 766 1.88 -0.33 -23.71
C TYR A 766 1.09 -1.24 -24.66
N GLU A 767 0.86 -0.82 -25.91
CA GLU A 767 0.17 -1.66 -26.90
C GLU A 767 0.87 -2.98 -27.16
N LYS A 768 2.15 -2.95 -27.56
CA LYS A 768 2.90 -4.13 -27.99
C LYS A 768 3.04 -5.18 -26.88
N THR A 769 3.01 -4.77 -25.61
CA THR A 769 3.18 -5.65 -24.46
C THR A 769 1.86 -6.05 -23.78
N ARG A 770 0.82 -5.21 -23.81
CA ARG A 770 -0.49 -5.49 -23.21
C ARG A 770 -1.49 -6.15 -24.14
N MET A 771 -1.54 -5.77 -25.43
CA MET A 771 -2.50 -6.37 -26.39
C MET A 771 -2.42 -7.91 -26.45
N PRO A 772 -1.24 -8.55 -26.54
CA PRO A 772 -1.16 -10.01 -26.57
C PRO A 772 -1.60 -10.68 -25.27
N ARG A 773 -1.43 -10.00 -24.11
CA ARG A 773 -1.82 -10.52 -22.80
C ARG A 773 -3.31 -10.37 -22.52
N ALA A 774 -3.89 -9.22 -22.87
CA ALA A 774 -5.33 -9.02 -22.79
C ALA A 774 -6.06 -10.04 -23.67
N TRP A 775 -5.59 -10.24 -24.91
CA TRP A 775 -6.08 -11.29 -25.80
C TRP A 775 -5.92 -12.70 -25.19
N ALA A 776 -4.75 -13.04 -24.65
CA ALA A 776 -4.54 -14.35 -24.03
C ALA A 776 -5.51 -14.59 -22.85
N LYS A 777 -5.84 -13.55 -22.07
CA LYS A 777 -6.83 -13.60 -20.98
C LYS A 777 -8.27 -13.68 -21.50
N GLN A 778 -8.63 -12.96 -22.57
CA GLN A 778 -9.91 -13.13 -23.27
C GLN A 778 -10.11 -14.59 -23.69
N GLN A 779 -9.12 -15.19 -24.37
CA GLN A 779 -9.19 -16.57 -24.84
C GLN A 779 -9.20 -17.60 -23.69
N ALA A 780 -8.38 -17.39 -22.64
CA ALA A 780 -8.41 -18.24 -21.45
C ALA A 780 -9.78 -18.21 -20.75
N SER A 781 -10.43 -17.05 -20.68
CA SER A 781 -11.78 -16.92 -20.15
C SER A 781 -12.82 -17.62 -21.03
N PHE A 782 -12.74 -17.47 -22.36
CA PHE A 782 -13.62 -18.17 -23.31
C PHE A 782 -13.53 -19.69 -23.16
N ILE A 783 -12.30 -20.24 -23.09
CA ILE A 783 -12.08 -21.68 -22.88
C ILE A 783 -12.58 -22.15 -21.50
N MET A 784 -12.41 -21.34 -20.44
CA MET A 784 -12.91 -21.67 -19.11
C MET A 784 -14.44 -21.83 -19.08
N GLY A 785 -15.17 -20.99 -19.82
CA GLY A 785 -16.62 -21.17 -20.00
C GLY A 785 -16.97 -22.57 -20.53
N GLY A 786 -16.21 -23.05 -21.52
CA GLY A 786 -16.38 -24.40 -22.08
C GLY A 786 -16.06 -25.55 -21.10
N ILE A 787 -15.30 -25.31 -20.04
CA ILE A 787 -15.00 -26.30 -18.98
C ILE A 787 -16.12 -26.35 -17.94
N TYR A 788 -16.70 -25.20 -17.59
CA TYR A 788 -17.84 -25.11 -16.67
C TYR A 788 -19.16 -25.61 -17.29
N MET A 789 -19.36 -25.37 -18.60
CA MET A 789 -20.61 -25.63 -19.30
C MET A 789 -20.70 -27.03 -19.95
N ALA A 790 -19.78 -27.93 -19.61
CA ALA A 790 -19.73 -29.32 -20.11
C ALA A 790 -19.93 -30.27 -18.93
N GLU A 791 -21.12 -30.85 -18.77
CA GLU A 791 -21.50 -31.59 -17.56
C GLU A 791 -21.90 -33.05 -17.81
N GLU A 792 -22.58 -33.34 -18.92
CA GLU A 792 -23.01 -34.71 -19.26
C GLU A 792 -22.19 -35.34 -20.41
N ASP A 793 -21.35 -34.55 -21.09
CA ASP A 793 -20.57 -35.01 -22.24
C ASP A 793 -19.21 -35.63 -21.87
N ALA A 794 -18.48 -36.10 -22.89
CA ALA A 794 -17.15 -36.70 -22.72
C ALA A 794 -16.09 -35.72 -22.15
N ARG A 795 -16.28 -34.40 -22.29
CA ARG A 795 -15.37 -33.37 -21.75
C ARG A 795 -15.61 -33.18 -20.26
N GLY A 796 -16.87 -33.13 -19.82
CA GLY A 796 -17.24 -33.12 -18.39
C GLY A 796 -16.72 -34.36 -17.66
N ASN A 797 -16.94 -35.55 -18.24
CA ASN A 797 -16.40 -36.80 -17.69
C ASN A 797 -14.85 -36.81 -17.60
N ALA A 798 -14.13 -36.25 -18.59
CA ALA A 798 -12.67 -36.14 -18.56
C ALA A 798 -12.16 -35.09 -17.55
N ARG A 799 -12.84 -33.95 -17.43
CA ARG A 799 -12.61 -32.92 -16.40
C ARG A 799 -12.71 -33.53 -15.00
N ASP A 800 -13.80 -34.24 -14.72
CA ASP A 800 -14.05 -34.80 -13.39
C ASP A 800 -13.09 -35.96 -13.07
N ALA A 801 -12.78 -36.81 -14.06
CA ALA A 801 -11.80 -37.88 -13.90
C ALA A 801 -10.37 -37.36 -13.62
N SER A 802 -9.95 -36.28 -14.28
CA SER A 802 -8.64 -35.66 -14.03
C SER A 802 -8.58 -34.90 -12.70
N SER A 803 -9.69 -34.30 -12.28
CA SER A 803 -9.76 -33.45 -11.07
C SER A 803 -9.91 -34.23 -9.76
N ARG A 804 -10.44 -35.46 -9.81
CA ARG A 804 -10.81 -36.31 -8.65
C ARG A 804 -9.69 -36.54 -7.62
N ALA A 805 -8.43 -36.41 -8.02
CA ALA A 805 -7.29 -36.54 -7.12
C ALA A 805 -7.17 -35.37 -6.12
N SER A 806 -7.50 -34.14 -6.56
CA SER A 806 -7.41 -32.92 -5.74
C SER A 806 -8.33 -32.94 -4.51
N VAL A 807 -9.53 -33.51 -4.66
CA VAL A 807 -10.49 -33.70 -3.56
C VAL A 807 -9.89 -34.60 -2.48
N ARG A 808 -9.38 -35.77 -2.88
CA ARG A 808 -8.72 -36.74 -1.97
C ARG A 808 -7.50 -36.14 -1.28
N GLN A 809 -6.66 -35.42 -2.03
CA GLN A 809 -5.46 -34.77 -1.50
C GLN A 809 -5.82 -33.67 -0.49
N THR A 810 -6.85 -32.87 -0.76
CA THR A 810 -7.29 -31.82 0.15
C THR A 810 -7.91 -32.39 1.43
N THR A 811 -8.74 -33.44 1.34
CA THR A 811 -9.26 -34.14 2.53
C THR A 811 -8.12 -34.69 3.41
N ALA A 812 -7.12 -35.32 2.82
CA ALA A 812 -5.95 -35.80 3.58
C ALA A 812 -5.13 -34.64 4.20
N MET A 813 -5.08 -33.47 3.56
CA MET A 813 -4.46 -32.27 4.14
C MET A 813 -5.29 -31.66 5.28
N GLU A 814 -6.62 -31.73 5.23
CA GLU A 814 -7.50 -31.35 6.34
C GLU A 814 -7.31 -32.30 7.54
N GLU A 815 -7.36 -33.62 7.32
CA GLU A 815 -7.10 -34.65 8.34
C GLU A 815 -5.74 -34.47 9.03
N VAL A 816 -4.67 -34.22 8.25
CA VAL A 816 -3.31 -34.06 8.78
C VAL A 816 -3.07 -32.70 9.43
N ARG A 817 -3.85 -31.65 9.11
CA ARG A 817 -3.86 -30.39 9.89
C ARG A 817 -4.64 -30.51 11.19
N ASN A 818 -5.60 -31.42 11.27
CA ASN A 818 -6.33 -31.75 12.50
C ASN A 818 -5.54 -32.69 13.44
N LEU A 819 -4.30 -33.03 13.09
CA LEU A 819 -3.35 -33.79 13.90
C LEU A 819 -2.14 -32.90 14.23
N ASP A 820 -1.75 -32.78 15.50
CA ASP A 820 -0.68 -31.86 15.98
C ASP A 820 0.73 -32.11 15.42
N SER A 821 0.92 -33.13 14.57
CA SER A 821 2.21 -33.51 14.00
C SER A 821 2.63 -32.59 12.85
N LYS A 822 3.51 -31.62 13.15
CA LYS A 822 4.22 -30.77 12.17
C LYS A 822 5.11 -31.58 11.20
N ARG A 823 4.52 -32.25 10.21
CA ARG A 823 5.25 -32.81 9.06
C ARG A 823 4.58 -32.41 7.75
N ALA A 824 5.32 -31.69 6.93
CA ALA A 824 4.81 -31.14 5.68
C ALA A 824 4.50 -32.26 4.68
N ILE A 825 3.22 -32.41 4.32
CA ILE A 825 2.81 -33.17 3.12
C ILE A 825 2.97 -32.26 1.91
N THR A 826 4.22 -31.92 1.59
CA THR A 826 4.63 -31.31 0.33
C THR A 826 4.88 -32.39 -0.72
N GLY A 827 3.87 -33.23 -0.95
CA GLY A 827 3.76 -33.95 -2.21
C GLY A 827 3.31 -32.98 -3.29
N PRO A 828 3.78 -33.09 -4.55
CA PRO A 828 3.23 -32.29 -5.64
C PRO A 828 1.73 -32.53 -5.74
N ASP A 829 0.97 -31.46 -5.94
CA ASP A 829 -0.46 -31.53 -6.23
C ASP A 829 -0.67 -32.42 -7.47
N ALA A 830 -1.61 -33.36 -7.44
CA ALA A 830 -1.94 -34.14 -8.64
C ALA A 830 -2.40 -33.23 -9.79
N ASN A 831 -2.98 -32.06 -9.47
CA ASN A 831 -3.33 -31.01 -10.42
C ASN A 831 -2.13 -30.16 -10.87
N SER A 832 -0.91 -30.28 -10.31
CA SER A 832 0.25 -29.41 -10.63
C SER A 832 0.80 -29.56 -12.07
N LYS A 833 0.15 -30.39 -12.89
CA LYS A 833 0.40 -30.58 -14.33
C LYS A 833 -0.79 -30.16 -15.19
N SER A 834 -1.93 -29.84 -14.57
CA SER A 834 -3.17 -29.45 -15.22
C SER A 834 -3.21 -27.94 -15.37
N TRP A 835 -3.29 -27.44 -16.60
CA TRP A 835 -3.43 -26.00 -16.89
C TRP A 835 -4.86 -25.49 -16.60
N ASN A 836 -5.66 -26.22 -15.81
CA ASN A 836 -6.94 -25.75 -15.32
C ASN A 836 -6.70 -24.64 -14.28
N LEU A 837 -6.93 -23.40 -14.71
CA LEU A 837 -6.73 -22.16 -13.93
C LEU A 837 -7.32 -22.20 -12.51
N TRP A 838 -8.43 -22.91 -12.32
CA TRP A 838 -9.11 -23.02 -11.01
C TRP A 838 -8.83 -24.35 -10.30
N GLY A 839 -8.16 -25.30 -10.95
CA GLY A 839 -7.74 -26.57 -10.37
C GLY A 839 -6.32 -26.53 -9.82
N ALA A 840 -5.43 -25.80 -10.50
CA ALA A 840 -4.07 -25.50 -10.07
C ALA A 840 -3.67 -24.11 -10.59
N PRO A 841 -4.05 -23.01 -9.90
CA PRO A 841 -3.66 -21.65 -10.31
C PRO A 841 -2.15 -21.51 -10.44
N GLU A 842 -1.36 -22.28 -9.68
CA GLU A 842 0.11 -22.28 -9.70
C GLU A 842 0.73 -22.73 -11.03
N THR A 843 -0.03 -23.38 -11.92
CA THR A 843 0.43 -23.70 -13.28
C THR A 843 0.27 -22.55 -14.26
N VAL A 844 -0.59 -21.56 -13.97
CA VAL A 844 -0.93 -20.46 -14.89
C VAL A 844 -0.49 -19.11 -14.34
N GLN A 845 0.78 -19.10 -13.96
CA GLN A 845 1.53 -17.96 -13.41
C GLN A 845 1.53 -16.75 -14.36
N SER A 846 1.43 -16.98 -15.67
CA SER A 846 1.27 -15.95 -16.69
C SER A 846 -0.01 -15.11 -16.57
N ILE A 847 -0.98 -15.55 -15.77
CA ILE A 847 -2.20 -14.81 -15.44
C ILE A 847 -2.20 -14.38 -13.97
N PHE A 848 -2.00 -15.32 -13.03
CA PHE A 848 -2.17 -15.04 -11.59
C PHE A 848 -0.91 -14.52 -10.88
N SER A 849 0.30 -14.83 -11.35
CA SER A 849 1.55 -14.26 -10.81
C SER A 849 1.96 -12.95 -11.52
N TYR A 850 1.26 -12.57 -12.58
CA TYR A 850 1.75 -11.56 -13.53
C TYR A 850 2.03 -10.21 -12.86
N ASP A 851 3.22 -9.68 -13.16
CA ASP A 851 3.72 -8.41 -12.66
C ASP A 851 3.60 -7.34 -13.75
N ALA A 852 2.50 -6.59 -13.75
CA ALA A 852 2.27 -5.53 -14.73
C ALA A 852 3.29 -4.39 -14.67
N GLU A 853 3.88 -4.15 -13.49
CA GLU A 853 4.89 -3.11 -13.32
C GLU A 853 6.29 -3.61 -13.73
N GLY A 854 6.71 -4.79 -13.26
CA GLY A 854 8.01 -5.36 -13.58
C GLY A 854 8.15 -5.74 -15.05
N ASP A 855 7.04 -6.10 -15.69
CA ASP A 855 6.94 -6.31 -17.15
C ASP A 855 7.01 -4.99 -17.94
N ALA A 856 6.47 -3.89 -17.41
CA ALA A 856 6.67 -2.55 -17.98
C ALA A 856 8.15 -2.13 -17.85
N ASP A 857 8.73 -2.27 -16.66
CA ASP A 857 10.15 -1.99 -16.40
C ASP A 857 11.06 -2.79 -17.36
N PHE A 858 10.76 -4.07 -17.59
CA PHE A 858 11.47 -4.92 -18.56
C PHE A 858 11.24 -4.50 -20.02
N ALA A 859 9.99 -4.17 -20.41
CA ALA A 859 9.68 -3.70 -21.75
C ALA A 859 10.44 -2.40 -22.10
N VAL A 860 10.52 -1.46 -21.14
CA VAL A 860 11.33 -0.24 -21.25
C VAL A 860 12.82 -0.56 -21.39
N ILE A 861 13.36 -1.43 -20.52
CA ILE A 861 14.77 -1.83 -20.57
C ILE A 861 15.12 -2.44 -21.92
N ARG A 862 14.28 -3.36 -22.41
CA ARG A 862 14.43 -4.00 -23.72
C ARG A 862 14.36 -2.98 -24.85
N TYR A 863 13.38 -2.08 -24.83
CA TYR A 863 13.20 -1.06 -25.86
C TYR A 863 14.40 -0.11 -25.97
N LEU A 864 14.89 0.38 -24.82
CA LEU A 864 16.06 1.25 -24.79
C LEU A 864 17.30 0.51 -25.30
N GLN A 865 17.43 -0.79 -25.03
CA GLN A 865 18.55 -1.62 -25.49
C GLN A 865 18.47 -1.95 -26.99
N GLU A 866 17.28 -2.18 -27.54
CA GLU A 866 17.08 -2.53 -28.95
C GLU A 866 17.07 -1.31 -29.89
N THR A 867 16.66 -0.12 -29.42
CA THR A 867 16.45 1.06 -30.28
C THR A 867 17.45 2.20 -30.12
N ARG A 868 18.13 2.33 -28.97
CA ARG A 868 19.15 3.37 -28.76
C ARG A 868 20.55 2.82 -29.06
N PRO A 869 21.51 3.62 -29.58
CA PRO A 869 22.86 3.15 -29.85
C PRO A 869 23.52 2.54 -28.61
N TRP A 870 24.16 1.37 -28.79
CA TRP A 870 24.85 0.64 -27.73
C TRP A 870 26.37 0.69 -27.84
N ASP A 871 27.00 0.80 -26.68
CA ASP A 871 28.44 0.85 -26.52
C ASP A 871 29.03 -0.55 -26.66
N ARG A 872 29.96 -0.72 -27.61
CA ARG A 872 30.51 -2.04 -28.00
C ARG A 872 31.34 -2.74 -26.92
N VAL A 873 31.67 -2.05 -25.83
CA VAL A 873 32.60 -2.53 -24.78
C VAL A 873 31.82 -2.94 -23.53
N THR A 874 30.84 -2.13 -23.15
CA THR A 874 29.96 -2.36 -22.01
C THR A 874 28.74 -3.21 -22.37
N GLY A 875 28.35 -3.23 -23.65
CA GLY A 875 27.10 -3.81 -24.12
C GLY A 875 25.85 -2.97 -23.84
N VAL A 876 25.99 -1.85 -23.12
CA VAL A 876 24.86 -1.04 -22.62
C VAL A 876 24.45 0.01 -23.66
N SER A 877 23.15 0.21 -23.85
CA SER A 877 22.63 1.31 -24.66
C SER A 877 22.74 2.66 -23.97
N SER A 878 22.96 3.72 -24.75
CA SER A 878 22.91 5.12 -24.27
C SER A 878 21.59 5.47 -23.58
N GLY A 879 20.48 4.81 -23.95
CA GLY A 879 19.20 4.91 -23.25
C GLY A 879 19.23 4.31 -21.84
N LEU A 880 19.83 3.13 -21.67
CA LEU A 880 19.97 2.50 -20.34
C LEU A 880 21.00 3.22 -19.46
N GLU A 881 22.14 3.64 -20.02
CA GLU A 881 23.13 4.43 -19.30
C GLU A 881 22.51 5.74 -18.79
N ARG A 882 21.73 6.43 -19.63
CA ARG A 882 20.93 7.60 -19.23
C ARG A 882 19.91 7.24 -18.14
N LYS A 883 19.10 6.18 -18.33
CA LYS A 883 18.08 5.77 -17.33
C LYS A 883 18.67 5.53 -15.94
N TRP A 884 19.83 4.87 -15.87
CA TRP A 884 20.44 4.51 -14.58
C TRP A 884 21.32 5.61 -13.98
N THR A 885 21.74 6.62 -14.75
CA THR A 885 22.73 7.62 -14.27
C THR A 885 22.37 9.08 -14.50
N GLY A 886 21.30 9.39 -15.24
CA GLY A 886 20.84 10.77 -15.50
C GLY A 886 20.42 11.56 -14.25
N TRP A 887 20.34 10.92 -13.09
CA TRP A 887 20.17 11.60 -11.80
C TRP A 887 21.45 12.28 -11.28
N TYR A 888 22.63 11.98 -11.85
CA TYR A 888 23.91 12.61 -11.49
C TYR A 888 24.87 12.89 -12.67
N LEU A 889 24.73 12.20 -13.80
CA LEU A 889 25.51 12.45 -15.01
C LEU A 889 24.70 13.33 -16.00
N PRO A 890 25.23 14.49 -16.42
CA PRO A 890 24.69 15.28 -17.52
C PRO A 890 24.49 14.47 -18.81
N GLU A 891 23.51 14.84 -19.64
CA GLU A 891 23.23 14.11 -20.89
C GLU A 891 24.43 14.04 -21.85
N GLU A 892 25.28 15.06 -21.86
CA GLU A 892 26.53 15.13 -22.65
C GLU A 892 27.66 14.20 -22.14
N GLU A 893 27.47 13.57 -20.98
CA GLU A 893 28.38 12.60 -20.38
C GLU A 893 27.95 11.15 -20.67
N VAL A 894 26.82 10.91 -21.34
CA VAL A 894 26.40 9.55 -21.75
C VAL A 894 27.43 8.94 -22.75
N GLY A 895 27.61 7.63 -22.67
CA GLY A 895 28.71 6.89 -23.29
C GLY A 895 30.06 7.09 -22.60
N ARG A 896 30.15 7.83 -21.48
CA ARG A 896 31.42 8.04 -20.77
C ARG A 896 31.68 7.04 -19.66
N ILE A 897 30.73 6.21 -19.20
CA ILE A 897 31.09 5.15 -18.23
C ILE A 897 32.09 4.18 -18.88
N ALA A 898 31.87 3.83 -20.16
CA ALA A 898 32.82 3.10 -21.00
C ALA A 898 34.19 3.81 -21.14
N ARG A 899 34.21 5.13 -21.38
CA ARG A 899 35.42 5.95 -21.58
C ARG A 899 36.11 6.38 -20.28
N SER A 900 35.44 6.28 -19.13
CA SER A 900 35.97 6.62 -17.81
C SER A 900 36.78 5.48 -17.23
N ARG A 901 36.28 4.24 -17.37
CA ARG A 901 36.91 3.06 -16.80
C ARG A 901 38.31 2.74 -17.35
N GLY A 902 38.76 3.09 -18.57
CA GLY A 902 38.07 3.59 -19.78
C GLY A 902 38.70 3.16 -21.13
N VAL A 903 38.00 2.46 -22.06
CA VAL A 903 38.65 1.80 -23.24
C VAL A 903 38.64 2.68 -24.49
N LYS A 904 39.49 2.37 -25.48
CA LYS A 904 39.40 2.96 -26.82
C LYS A 904 38.19 2.38 -27.57
N LEU A 905 37.14 3.21 -27.67
CA LEU A 905 36.04 3.04 -28.63
C LEU A 905 36.55 3.21 -30.07
#